data_AF-A0A6H1U3W6-F1
#
_entry.id   AF-A0A6H1U3W6-F1
#
_cell.length_a   1.000
_cell.length_b   1.000
_cell.length_c   1.000
_cell.angle_alpha   90.00
_cell.angle_beta   90.00
_cell.angle_gamma   90.00
#
_symmetry.space_group_name_H-M   'P 1'
#
loop_
_entity.id
_entity.type
_entity.pdbx_description
1 polymer ?
#
loop_
_entity_poly.entity_id
_entity_poly.type
_entity_poly.pdbx_seq_one_letter_code
_entity_poly.pdbx_strand_id
1 'polypeptide(L)'
;MPFYPGPGVGGHCLVGTEQVRYRWHQDNGVIALEALYQRVQERSERVFYHLGGAFLRPEGLEVLSIDLETGQQGWKPVSYLFAREYEGTLVKVETSDRRQLTVTDRHPMLVHEADRLQVRDAIALTQGDMVPLVHQPTADDLDEPESIEVIPLLPEQLAQKVRVKHSQGWEALKDDLKPLLHEKTRDVLRDNSLPLTVWKKLPEQLRGKPQQLALVTGRGPSFSSFPVVIPVNESLARLLGYYLSEGCITEEKTGNLRLRFTFNRDEREYLQDVRDLLSELGLSCSEYNDPQWHSTTLKVKGWLLSWFFRDVLRTGTDAYSMRIPAPIMAGSAAIRTEILKGLFRGDGDVHVRCGKQTYQTNGVVQTHENNSGTVGFFSSSPELFEQVILLLQELGLTPYRKKDKPQLRFKSYKDLERLETWFLGDKAQKLARLRLNRKRHLASKRPQVNQPYAVAQIHSVTPFTAKTPVYSVEVAETHTFAATTGVYVHNCIPLDPHYLEWKAKEHNFETHFIALAGEVNRRMPEFVREKVWRVLNGIGKAPSKSQVLVIGAAYKKDIADWRESPAISIMELLLQDGVNLSYHDPLVPEIQVKGHNLLSVELTEEAIGEVDLVIIATDHSKINYLNLVEKSRAILDTRGVTRHLDCQKEKVTLL
;
A
#
# COMPACT_ATOMS: atom_id res chain seq x y z
N MET A 1 -9.96 -10.75 28.34
CA MET A 1 -9.14 -10.90 27.13
C MET A 1 -9.37 -9.66 26.28
N PRO A 2 -8.32 -8.96 25.82
CA PRO A 2 -8.50 -7.92 24.80
C PRO A 2 -9.07 -8.58 23.54
N PHE A 3 -9.99 -7.88 22.90
CA PHE A 3 -10.66 -8.29 21.67
C PHE A 3 -9.66 -8.21 20.52
N TYR A 4 -9.37 -9.35 19.88
CA TYR A 4 -8.45 -9.44 18.74
C TYR A 4 -9.24 -9.46 17.43
N PRO A 5 -9.04 -8.48 16.53
CA PRO A 5 -9.56 -8.56 15.18
C PRO A 5 -8.81 -9.63 14.37
N GLY A 6 -9.56 -10.33 13.53
CA GLY A 6 -9.08 -11.20 12.45
C GLY A 6 -9.34 -10.59 11.06
N PRO A 7 -8.99 -11.29 9.97
CA PRO A 7 -9.02 -10.84 8.60
C PRO A 7 -10.47 -10.73 8.14
N GLY A 8 -11.05 -9.55 8.39
CA GLY A 8 -11.79 -8.75 7.42
C GLY A 8 -12.91 -9.37 6.59
N VAL A 9 -13.49 -10.51 6.97
CA VAL A 9 -14.68 -11.02 6.30
C VAL A 9 -15.84 -10.04 6.54
N GLY A 10 -16.31 -9.38 5.49
CA GLY A 10 -17.26 -8.26 5.56
C GLY A 10 -16.66 -6.93 6.03
N GLY A 11 -15.37 -6.92 6.37
CA GLY A 11 -14.69 -5.82 7.06
C GLY A 11 -14.42 -4.58 6.22
N HIS A 12 -13.92 -3.56 6.89
CA HIS A 12 -13.79 -2.22 6.37
C HIS A 12 -12.38 -1.96 5.84
N CYS A 13 -12.26 -1.63 4.56
CA CYS A 13 -11.04 -1.73 3.76
C CYS A 13 -10.57 -0.37 3.21
N LEU A 14 -9.41 -0.37 2.55
CA LEU A 14 -8.88 0.78 1.80
C LEU A 14 -9.05 0.52 0.29
N VAL A 15 -9.09 1.58 -0.51
CA VAL A 15 -9.10 1.41 -1.98
C VAL A 15 -7.72 0.98 -2.50
N GLY A 16 -7.67 0.29 -3.64
CA GLY A 16 -6.44 -0.30 -4.18
C GLY A 16 -5.30 0.69 -4.46
N THR A 17 -5.63 1.95 -4.71
CA THR A 17 -4.66 3.04 -4.93
C THR A 17 -4.00 3.54 -3.66
N GLU A 18 -4.55 3.25 -2.47
CA GLU A 18 -3.88 3.57 -1.23
C GLU A 18 -2.59 2.74 -1.11
N GLN A 19 -1.58 3.32 -0.49
CA GLN A 19 -0.26 2.75 -0.41
C GLN A 19 0.08 2.28 1.01
N VAL A 20 1.04 1.36 1.11
CA VAL A 20 1.57 0.88 2.38
C VAL A 20 3.09 0.93 2.41
N ARG A 21 3.65 1.34 3.55
CA ARG A 21 5.09 1.23 3.84
C ARG A 21 5.41 -0.22 4.20
N TYR A 22 6.21 -0.90 3.37
CA TYR A 22 6.50 -2.33 3.52
C TYR A 22 7.99 -2.66 3.44
N ARG A 23 8.36 -3.80 4.02
CA ARG A 23 9.63 -4.51 3.78
C ARG A 23 9.31 -5.99 3.51
N TRP A 24 9.98 -6.57 2.52
CA TRP A 24 9.78 -7.97 2.12
C TRP A 24 11.06 -8.55 1.52
N HIS A 25 11.76 -9.39 2.29
CA HIS A 25 13.10 -9.88 1.94
C HIS A 25 14.05 -8.70 1.64
N GLN A 26 14.65 -8.66 0.44
CA GLN A 26 15.53 -7.56 -0.01
C GLN A 26 14.78 -6.38 -0.64
N ASP A 27 13.44 -6.43 -0.68
CA ASP A 27 12.64 -5.32 -1.18
C ASP A 27 12.09 -4.49 -0.02
N ASN A 28 12.09 -3.18 -0.19
CA ASN A 28 11.74 -2.23 0.85
C ASN A 28 11.27 -0.94 0.17
N GLY A 29 10.08 -0.47 0.52
CA GLY A 29 9.59 0.78 -0.05
C GLY A 29 8.14 1.05 0.24
N VAL A 30 7.48 1.60 -0.77
CA VAL A 30 6.07 2.00 -0.75
C VAL A 30 5.42 1.39 -1.98
N ILE A 31 4.24 0.83 -1.81
CA ILE A 31 3.52 0.16 -2.90
C ILE A 31 2.02 0.35 -2.71
N ALA A 32 1.29 0.47 -3.81
CA ALA A 32 -0.17 0.45 -3.79
C ALA A 32 -0.68 -0.91 -3.28
N LEU A 33 -1.76 -0.92 -2.50
CA LEU A 33 -2.31 -2.15 -1.92
C LEU A 33 -2.70 -3.18 -2.98
N GLU A 34 -3.27 -2.72 -4.10
CA GLU A 34 -3.59 -3.58 -5.24
C GLU A 34 -2.34 -4.22 -5.84
N ALA A 35 -1.29 -3.43 -6.08
CA ALA A 35 -0.04 -3.94 -6.64
C ALA A 35 0.69 -4.90 -5.68
N LEU A 36 0.63 -4.62 -4.36
CA LEU A 36 1.16 -5.53 -3.35
C LEU A 36 0.40 -6.86 -3.35
N TYR A 37 -0.93 -6.80 -3.40
CA TYR A 37 -1.78 -7.99 -3.45
C TYR A 37 -1.45 -8.85 -4.68
N GLN A 38 -1.43 -8.25 -5.87
CA GLN A 38 -1.09 -8.94 -7.12
C GLN A 38 0.30 -9.58 -7.05
N ARG A 39 1.29 -8.86 -6.54
CA ARG A 39 2.66 -9.35 -6.41
C ARG A 39 2.78 -10.54 -5.45
N VAL A 40 2.02 -10.52 -4.36
CA VAL A 40 1.96 -11.65 -3.42
C VAL A 40 1.20 -12.82 -4.06
N GLN A 41 0.13 -12.56 -4.79
CA GLN A 41 -0.66 -13.57 -5.48
C GLN A 41 0.18 -14.36 -6.49
N GLU A 42 1.02 -13.67 -7.29
CA GLU A 42 1.93 -14.29 -8.25
C GLU A 42 2.96 -15.24 -7.60
N ARG A 43 3.27 -15.03 -6.32
CA ARG A 43 4.25 -15.83 -5.55
C ARG A 43 3.61 -16.85 -4.62
N SER A 44 2.30 -16.79 -4.43
CA SER A 44 1.58 -17.64 -3.49
C SER A 44 0.96 -18.84 -4.19
N GLU A 45 1.23 -20.05 -3.69
CA GLU A 45 0.63 -21.27 -4.24
C GLU A 45 -0.84 -21.46 -3.81
N ARG A 46 -1.31 -20.73 -2.79
CA ARG A 46 -2.63 -20.91 -2.18
C ARG A 46 -3.34 -19.58 -1.99
N VAL A 47 -4.45 -19.40 -2.71
CA VAL A 47 -5.44 -18.35 -2.46
C VAL A 47 -6.61 -19.00 -1.71
N PHE A 48 -6.97 -18.44 -0.56
CA PHE A 48 -8.13 -18.90 0.20
C PHE A 48 -9.32 -18.00 -0.15
N TYR A 49 -10.44 -18.58 -0.55
CA TYR A 49 -11.67 -17.84 -0.81
C TYR A 49 -12.64 -18.05 0.32
N HIS A 50 -13.15 -16.95 0.89
CA HIS A 50 -14.15 -17.02 1.94
C HIS A 50 -15.07 -15.80 1.89
N LEU A 51 -16.39 -16.05 1.88
CA LEU A 51 -17.45 -15.02 1.92
C LEU A 51 -17.25 -13.84 0.94
N GLY A 52 -16.92 -14.17 -0.31
CA GLY A 52 -16.80 -13.20 -1.41
C GLY A 52 -15.47 -12.43 -1.46
N GLY A 53 -14.52 -12.72 -0.58
CA GLY A 53 -13.17 -12.16 -0.61
C GLY A 53 -12.08 -13.22 -0.76
N ALA A 54 -10.91 -12.78 -1.20
CA ALA A 54 -9.74 -13.61 -1.45
C ALA A 54 -8.59 -13.24 -0.49
N PHE A 55 -8.05 -14.25 0.17
CA PHE A 55 -7.01 -14.12 1.20
C PHE A 55 -5.70 -14.73 0.72
N LEU A 56 -4.61 -14.02 0.99
CA LEU A 56 -3.25 -14.45 0.72
C LEU A 56 -2.44 -14.40 2.01
N ARG A 57 -1.52 -15.35 2.19
CA ARG A 57 -0.57 -15.35 3.31
C ARG A 57 0.80 -14.93 2.79
N PRO A 58 1.27 -13.71 3.08
CA PRO A 58 2.56 -13.24 2.58
C PRO A 58 3.70 -13.61 3.55
N GLU A 59 4.41 -14.71 3.28
CA GLU A 59 5.55 -15.11 4.11
C GLU A 59 6.67 -14.06 4.09
N GLY A 60 7.11 -13.61 5.27
CA GLY A 60 8.22 -12.66 5.43
C GLY A 60 7.89 -11.20 5.07
N LEU A 61 6.63 -10.87 4.76
CA LEU A 61 6.20 -9.49 4.53
C LEU A 61 5.94 -8.80 5.87
N GLU A 62 6.47 -7.60 6.01
CA GLU A 62 6.27 -6.74 7.18
C GLU A 62 5.87 -5.33 6.76
N VAL A 63 5.13 -4.65 7.62
CA VAL A 63 4.69 -3.27 7.42
C VAL A 63 5.03 -2.41 8.63
N LEU A 64 5.25 -1.12 8.38
CA LEU A 64 5.47 -0.17 9.47
C LEU A 64 4.16 0.03 10.23
N SER A 65 4.21 -0.11 11.55
CA SER A 65 3.05 -0.19 12.43
C SER A 65 3.23 0.67 13.68
N ILE A 66 2.13 0.94 14.39
CA ILE A 66 2.10 1.70 15.64
C ILE A 66 1.33 0.95 16.73
N ASP A 67 1.92 0.85 17.90
CA ASP A 67 1.27 0.27 19.07
C ASP A 67 0.25 1.26 19.66
N LEU A 68 -0.99 0.81 19.90
CA LEU A 68 -2.09 1.68 20.33
C LEU A 68 -1.94 2.17 21.78
N GLU A 69 -1.28 1.38 22.64
CA GLU A 69 -1.15 1.68 24.06
C GLU A 69 0.04 2.60 24.33
N THR A 70 1.17 2.30 23.71
CA THR A 70 2.46 2.98 23.93
C THR A 70 2.75 4.06 22.88
N GLY A 71 2.11 3.99 21.71
CA GLY A 71 2.42 4.83 20.55
C GLY A 71 3.75 4.48 19.87
N GLN A 72 4.47 3.46 20.34
CA GLN A 72 5.75 3.08 19.74
C GLN A 72 5.54 2.57 18.32
N GLN A 73 6.41 3.03 17.42
CA GLN A 73 6.38 2.64 16.02
C GLN A 73 7.47 1.61 15.75
N GLY A 74 7.13 0.60 14.96
CA GLY A 74 8.03 -0.48 14.59
C GLY A 74 7.48 -1.35 13.48
N TRP A 75 8.31 -2.24 12.95
CA TRP A 75 7.91 -3.16 11.91
C TRP A 75 7.17 -4.36 12.49
N LYS A 76 6.10 -4.78 11.83
CA LYS A 76 5.27 -5.91 12.26
C LYS A 76 4.94 -6.83 11.08
N PRO A 77 4.89 -8.16 11.30
CA PRO A 77 4.60 -9.11 10.24
C PRO A 77 3.14 -9.03 9.79
N VAL A 78 2.96 -9.19 8.48
CA VAL A 78 1.65 -9.28 7.85
C VAL A 78 1.18 -10.72 7.93
N SER A 79 0.06 -10.95 8.61
CA SER A 79 -0.56 -12.27 8.73
C SER A 79 -1.28 -12.66 7.44
N TYR A 80 -2.06 -11.73 6.87
CA TYR A 80 -2.83 -11.95 5.65
C TYR A 80 -3.00 -10.65 4.84
N LEU A 81 -3.10 -10.79 3.52
CA LEU A 81 -3.66 -9.76 2.65
C LEU A 81 -5.06 -10.18 2.21
N PHE A 82 -5.96 -9.21 2.12
CA PHE A 82 -7.35 -9.41 1.75
C PHE A 82 -7.72 -8.51 0.57
N ALA A 83 -8.51 -9.05 -0.36
CA ALA A 83 -9.12 -8.29 -1.44
C ALA A 83 -10.57 -8.75 -1.69
N ARG A 84 -11.45 -7.80 -2.03
CA ARG A 84 -12.82 -8.08 -2.50
C ARG A 84 -13.36 -6.96 -3.38
N GLU A 85 -14.37 -7.28 -4.17
CA GLU A 85 -15.24 -6.27 -4.77
C GLU A 85 -16.11 -5.61 -3.69
N TYR A 86 -16.22 -4.29 -3.76
CA TYR A 86 -17.03 -3.50 -2.84
C TYR A 86 -17.92 -2.53 -3.62
N GLU A 87 -19.20 -2.52 -3.28
CA GLU A 87 -20.19 -1.56 -3.76
C GLU A 87 -20.89 -0.96 -2.54
N GLY A 88 -20.68 0.33 -2.30
CA GLY A 88 -21.19 0.97 -1.09
C GLY A 88 -20.55 2.34 -0.84
N THR A 89 -20.66 2.81 0.39
CA THR A 89 -20.15 4.12 0.80
C THR A 89 -18.64 4.04 1.11
N LEU A 90 -17.88 4.88 0.43
CA LEU A 90 -16.50 5.21 0.74
C LEU A 90 -16.44 6.58 1.41
N VAL A 91 -15.39 6.83 2.17
CA VAL A 91 -15.09 8.09 2.83
C VAL A 91 -13.70 8.54 2.41
N LYS A 92 -13.62 9.76 1.85
CA LYS A 92 -12.36 10.46 1.65
C LYS A 92 -12.08 11.34 2.86
N VAL A 93 -11.00 11.03 3.58
CA VAL A 93 -10.47 11.83 4.69
C VAL A 93 -9.38 12.75 4.15
N GLU A 94 -9.53 14.06 4.35
CA GLU A 94 -8.50 15.05 4.03
C GLU A 94 -8.02 15.75 5.30
N THR A 95 -6.70 15.83 5.48
CA THR A 95 -6.09 16.55 6.61
C THR A 95 -5.80 18.00 6.26
N SER A 96 -5.59 18.84 7.29
CA SER A 96 -5.23 20.25 7.20
C SER A 96 -3.92 20.51 6.44
N ASP A 97 -3.00 19.55 6.47
CA ASP A 97 -1.76 19.54 5.69
C ASP A 97 -1.89 18.86 4.32
N ARG A 98 -3.14 18.60 3.90
CA ARG A 98 -3.57 18.16 2.56
C ARG A 98 -3.15 16.75 2.18
N ARG A 99 -3.08 15.85 3.17
CA ARG A 99 -3.02 14.41 2.93
C ARG A 99 -4.43 13.93 2.62
N GLN A 100 -4.54 12.92 1.77
CA GLN A 100 -5.82 12.32 1.41
C GLN A 100 -5.70 10.81 1.56
N LEU A 101 -6.70 10.22 2.20
CA LEU A 101 -6.85 8.78 2.37
C LEU A 101 -8.30 8.42 2.05
N THR A 102 -8.52 7.37 1.27
CA THR A 102 -9.85 6.90 0.88
C THR A 102 -10.08 5.49 1.40
N VAL A 103 -11.13 5.33 2.22
CA VAL A 103 -11.44 4.09 2.93
C VAL A 103 -12.94 3.79 2.84
N THR A 104 -13.37 2.57 3.18
CA THR A 104 -14.80 2.30 3.38
C THR A 104 -15.34 3.09 4.57
N ASP A 105 -16.61 3.47 4.55
CA ASP A 105 -17.28 4.28 5.57
C ASP A 105 -17.02 3.87 7.03
N ARG A 106 -16.92 2.58 7.31
CA ARG A 106 -16.70 2.09 8.67
C ARG A 106 -15.28 1.61 8.94
N HIS A 107 -14.30 1.98 8.09
CA HIS A 107 -12.90 1.62 8.32
C HIS A 107 -12.41 2.13 9.67
N PRO A 108 -11.82 1.29 10.53
CA PRO A 108 -11.38 1.75 11.83
C PRO A 108 -10.14 2.65 11.65
N MET A 109 -10.34 3.92 11.96
CA MET A 109 -9.35 4.98 11.86
C MET A 109 -8.81 5.30 13.24
N LEU A 110 -7.51 5.61 13.31
CA LEU A 110 -6.89 6.01 14.56
C LEU A 110 -7.07 7.51 14.79
N VAL A 111 -7.48 7.89 16.00
CA VAL A 111 -7.62 9.27 16.45
C VAL A 111 -6.81 9.47 17.72
N HIS A 112 -6.01 10.52 17.75
CA HIS A 112 -5.31 10.98 18.93
C HIS A 112 -6.23 11.84 19.80
N GLU A 113 -6.50 11.39 21.03
CA GLU A 113 -7.33 12.10 21.99
C GLU A 113 -6.83 11.86 23.42
N ALA A 114 -6.62 12.94 24.18
CA ALA A 114 -6.18 12.90 25.59
C ALA A 114 -4.92 12.04 25.81
N ASP A 115 -3.87 12.28 24.99
CA ASP A 115 -2.56 11.61 25.07
C ASP A 115 -2.58 10.10 24.76
N ARG A 116 -3.61 9.60 24.09
CA ARG A 116 -3.75 8.19 23.69
C ARG A 116 -4.35 8.04 22.30
N LEU A 117 -4.13 6.88 21.70
CA LEU A 117 -4.76 6.49 20.44
C LEU A 117 -6.09 5.79 20.72
N GLN A 118 -7.12 6.19 19.99
CA GLN A 118 -8.43 5.57 19.99
C GLN A 118 -8.82 5.17 18.58
N VAL A 119 -9.68 4.17 18.46
CA VAL A 119 -10.20 3.70 17.17
C VAL A 119 -11.61 4.22 16.99
N ARG A 120 -11.92 4.80 15.83
CA ARG A 120 -13.26 5.26 15.43
C ARG A 120 -13.55 4.87 13.98
N ASP A 121 -14.80 4.60 13.64
CA ASP A 121 -15.22 4.39 12.25
C ASP A 121 -14.94 5.65 11.40
N ALA A 122 -14.49 5.47 10.16
CA ALA A 122 -14.10 6.58 9.28
C ALA A 122 -15.23 7.62 9.08
N ILE A 123 -16.48 7.19 9.01
CA ILE A 123 -17.67 8.05 8.87
C ILE A 123 -17.98 8.85 10.14
N ALA A 124 -17.49 8.40 11.29
CA ALA A 124 -17.65 9.09 12.58
C ALA A 124 -16.56 10.15 12.83
N LEU A 125 -15.55 10.23 11.96
CA LEU A 125 -14.54 11.27 12.03
C LEU A 125 -15.15 12.63 11.70
N THR A 126 -14.62 13.68 12.34
CA THR A 126 -15.08 15.06 12.19
C THR A 126 -13.93 16.01 11.93
N GLN A 127 -14.24 17.18 11.37
CA GLN A 127 -13.24 18.23 11.24
C GLN A 127 -12.69 18.58 12.63
N GLY A 128 -11.37 18.55 12.76
CA GLY A 128 -10.68 18.86 14.01
C GLY A 128 -10.12 17.66 14.75
N ASP A 129 -10.61 16.45 14.46
CA ASP A 129 -10.00 15.21 14.95
C ASP A 129 -8.54 15.12 14.50
N MET A 130 -7.68 14.50 15.32
CA MET A 130 -6.24 14.42 15.07
C MET A 130 -5.87 12.98 14.70
N VAL A 131 -5.30 12.75 13.52
CA VAL A 131 -4.85 11.42 13.09
C VAL A 131 -3.34 11.26 13.31
N PRO A 132 -2.86 10.09 13.78
CA PRO A 132 -1.43 9.83 13.95
C PRO A 132 -0.71 9.64 12.61
N LEU A 133 0.53 10.10 12.56
CA LEU A 133 1.43 10.04 11.43
C LEU A 133 2.76 9.38 11.82
N VAL A 134 3.41 8.76 10.84
CA VAL A 134 4.81 8.34 10.93
C VAL A 134 5.68 9.51 11.39
N HIS A 135 6.52 9.25 12.39
CA HIS A 135 7.49 10.22 12.89
C HIS A 135 8.62 9.54 13.65
N GLN A 136 9.83 9.49 13.09
CA GLN A 136 10.99 8.89 13.75
C GLN A 136 10.71 7.51 14.37
N PRO A 137 10.26 6.53 13.57
CA PRO A 137 10.03 5.19 14.09
C PRO A 137 11.33 4.59 14.64
N THR A 138 11.19 3.64 15.55
CA THR A 138 12.34 2.94 16.14
C THR A 138 13.16 2.30 15.03
N ALA A 139 14.48 2.53 15.05
CA ALA A 139 15.37 1.88 14.11
C ALA A 139 15.48 0.40 14.49
N ASP A 140 15.25 -0.49 13.52
CA ASP A 140 15.62 -1.90 13.63
C ASP A 140 17.01 -2.10 13.00
N ASP A 141 17.80 -2.98 13.60
CA ASP A 141 19.02 -3.54 13.01
C ASP A 141 18.63 -4.49 11.86
N LEU A 142 18.34 -3.95 10.67
CA LEU A 142 18.23 -4.78 9.47
C LEU A 142 19.62 -5.13 8.96
N ASP A 143 19.74 -6.34 8.40
CA ASP A 143 20.85 -6.72 7.51
C ASP A 143 20.73 -5.92 6.19
N GLU A 144 21.03 -4.62 6.27
CA GLU A 144 21.16 -3.77 5.09
C GLU A 144 22.24 -4.38 4.18
N PRO A 145 22.01 -4.53 2.87
CA PRO A 145 23.07 -4.99 1.98
C PRO A 145 24.16 -3.93 1.96
N GLU A 146 25.29 -4.18 2.63
CA GLU A 146 26.44 -3.27 2.67
C GLU A 146 26.97 -2.96 1.27
N SER A 147 26.78 -3.88 0.33
CA SER A 147 27.19 -3.72 -1.05
C SER A 147 26.39 -4.60 -2.02
N ILE A 148 26.50 -4.29 -3.31
CA ILE A 148 25.88 -5.03 -4.41
C ILE A 148 26.98 -5.54 -5.35
N GLU A 149 27.05 -6.85 -5.53
CA GLU A 149 27.94 -7.47 -6.51
C GLU A 149 27.34 -7.43 -7.91
N VAL A 150 28.07 -6.83 -8.85
CA VAL A 150 27.59 -6.52 -10.19
C VAL A 150 27.63 -7.73 -11.14
N ILE A 151 28.69 -8.54 -11.06
CA ILE A 151 28.93 -9.64 -12.02
C ILE A 151 27.79 -10.67 -12.04
N PRO A 152 27.27 -11.15 -10.89
CA PRO A 152 26.16 -12.11 -10.89
C PRO A 152 24.89 -11.57 -11.54
N LEU A 153 24.71 -10.25 -11.54
CA LEU A 153 23.52 -9.56 -12.04
C LEU A 153 23.59 -9.25 -13.54
N LEU A 154 24.77 -9.33 -14.16
CA LEU A 154 24.98 -9.01 -15.57
C LEU A 154 24.40 -10.09 -16.51
N PRO A 155 23.42 -9.76 -17.37
CA PRO A 155 22.91 -10.66 -18.39
C PRO A 155 24.01 -11.11 -19.35
N GLU A 156 23.94 -12.35 -19.85
CA GLU A 156 24.99 -12.94 -20.68
C GLU A 156 25.26 -12.13 -21.97
N GLN A 157 24.22 -11.55 -22.57
CA GLN A 157 24.34 -10.69 -23.76
C GLN A 157 25.19 -9.43 -23.48
N LEU A 158 25.06 -8.87 -22.28
CA LEU A 158 25.84 -7.70 -21.86
C LEU A 158 27.24 -8.10 -21.41
N ALA A 159 27.38 -9.27 -20.76
CA ALA A 159 28.66 -9.81 -20.32
C ALA A 159 29.67 -9.98 -21.47
N GLN A 160 29.21 -10.26 -22.69
CA GLN A 160 30.05 -10.33 -23.90
C GLN A 160 30.75 -9.00 -24.24
N LYS A 161 30.19 -7.87 -23.82
CA LYS A 161 30.73 -6.52 -24.05
C LYS A 161 31.62 -6.03 -22.90
N VAL A 162 31.85 -6.86 -21.89
CA VAL A 162 32.53 -6.49 -20.64
C VAL A 162 33.82 -7.28 -20.47
N ARG A 163 34.81 -6.63 -19.85
CA ARG A 163 36.10 -7.21 -19.48
C ARG A 163 36.37 -6.90 -18.00
N VAL A 164 37.21 -7.70 -17.37
CA VAL A 164 37.59 -7.63 -15.97
C VAL A 164 39.06 -7.21 -15.87
N LYS A 165 39.32 -6.17 -15.10
CA LYS A 165 40.65 -5.79 -14.63
C LYS A 165 40.86 -6.36 -13.23
N HIS A 166 42.08 -6.77 -12.92
CA HIS A 166 42.46 -7.18 -11.58
C HIS A 166 43.44 -6.17 -10.99
N SER A 167 43.28 -5.80 -9.72
CA SER A 167 44.13 -4.80 -9.05
C SER A 167 45.63 -5.15 -9.05
N GLN A 168 45.98 -6.44 -9.05
CA GLN A 168 47.36 -6.94 -9.12
C GLN A 168 47.78 -7.36 -10.54
N GLY A 169 46.95 -7.10 -11.56
CA GLY A 169 47.15 -7.62 -12.90
C GLY A 169 46.80 -9.11 -13.06
N TRP A 170 47.01 -9.62 -14.26
CA TRP A 170 46.70 -11.01 -14.65
C TRP A 170 47.96 -11.86 -14.87
N GLU A 171 49.14 -11.29 -14.67
CA GLU A 171 50.46 -11.86 -14.98
C GLU A 171 50.72 -13.18 -14.27
N ALA A 172 50.31 -13.29 -13.00
CA ALA A 172 50.46 -14.51 -12.21
C ALA A 172 49.65 -15.69 -12.78
N LEU A 173 48.61 -15.44 -13.56
CA LEU A 173 47.73 -16.45 -14.17
C LEU A 173 48.04 -16.67 -15.66
N LYS A 174 49.22 -16.25 -16.14
CA LYS A 174 49.60 -16.38 -17.56
C LYS A 174 49.46 -17.80 -18.07
N ASP A 175 49.94 -18.79 -17.32
CA ASP A 175 49.93 -20.19 -17.75
C ASP A 175 48.53 -20.80 -17.69
N ASP A 176 47.67 -20.36 -16.76
CA ASP A 176 46.25 -20.75 -16.70
C ASP A 176 45.41 -20.11 -17.81
N LEU A 177 45.77 -18.90 -18.24
CA LEU A 177 45.07 -18.16 -19.29
C LEU A 177 45.45 -18.60 -20.70
N LYS A 178 46.67 -19.12 -20.89
CA LYS A 178 47.20 -19.52 -22.20
C LYS A 178 46.34 -20.60 -22.92
N PRO A 179 45.81 -21.64 -22.24
CA PRO A 179 44.87 -22.59 -22.84
C PRO A 179 43.53 -21.97 -23.25
N LEU A 180 43.08 -20.90 -22.59
CA LEU A 180 41.77 -20.29 -22.83
C LEU A 180 41.81 -19.21 -23.93
N LEU A 181 42.96 -18.55 -24.09
CA LEU A 181 43.10 -17.34 -24.93
C LEU A 181 44.14 -17.47 -26.05
N HIS A 182 45.02 -18.47 -26.01
CA HIS A 182 46.13 -18.66 -26.95
C HIS A 182 46.93 -17.35 -27.15
N GLU A 183 47.05 -16.88 -28.40
CA GLU A 183 47.80 -15.68 -28.76
C GLU A 183 47.28 -14.40 -28.08
N LYS A 184 45.98 -14.36 -27.75
CA LYS A 184 45.34 -13.20 -27.08
C LYS A 184 45.74 -13.06 -25.61
N THR A 185 46.44 -14.04 -25.04
CA THR A 185 46.95 -13.96 -23.66
C THR A 185 47.87 -12.76 -23.48
N ARG A 186 48.75 -12.49 -24.46
CA ARG A 186 49.68 -11.35 -24.39
C ARG A 186 48.95 -10.01 -24.30
N ASP A 187 47.85 -9.85 -25.05
CA ASP A 187 47.03 -8.64 -25.01
C ASP A 187 46.35 -8.46 -23.65
N VAL A 188 45.82 -9.53 -23.06
CA VAL A 188 45.17 -9.49 -21.73
C VAL A 188 46.15 -9.07 -20.64
N LEU A 189 47.37 -9.61 -20.67
CA LEU A 189 48.42 -9.25 -19.71
C LEU A 189 48.83 -7.79 -19.89
N ARG A 190 49.13 -7.36 -21.13
CA ARG A 190 49.54 -5.97 -21.41
C ARG A 190 48.47 -4.95 -20.98
N ASP A 191 47.20 -5.22 -21.30
CA ASP A 191 46.12 -4.26 -21.11
C ASP A 191 45.41 -4.41 -19.74
N ASN A 192 45.84 -5.38 -18.91
CA ASN A 192 45.18 -5.83 -17.69
C ASN A 192 43.66 -5.95 -17.87
N SER A 193 43.21 -6.67 -18.89
CA SER A 193 41.80 -6.66 -19.30
C SER A 193 41.38 -7.99 -19.88
N LEU A 194 40.80 -8.86 -19.04
CA LEU A 194 40.36 -10.21 -19.39
C LEU A 194 38.87 -10.20 -19.82
N PRO A 195 38.44 -10.80 -20.95
CA PRO A 195 37.01 -10.86 -21.27
C PRO A 195 36.21 -11.52 -20.14
N LEU A 196 35.07 -10.96 -19.75
CA LEU A 196 34.27 -11.48 -18.63
C LEU A 196 33.80 -12.92 -18.90
N THR A 197 33.49 -13.25 -20.16
CA THR A 197 33.14 -14.61 -20.58
C THR A 197 34.27 -15.63 -20.41
N VAL A 198 35.53 -15.18 -20.41
CA VAL A 198 36.70 -16.04 -20.14
C VAL A 198 36.95 -16.09 -18.64
N TRP A 199 36.83 -14.97 -17.93
CA TRP A 199 36.91 -14.94 -16.47
C TRP A 199 35.90 -15.91 -15.82
N LYS A 200 34.65 -15.98 -16.33
CA LYS A 200 33.63 -16.94 -15.87
C LYS A 200 34.05 -18.42 -16.05
N LYS A 201 34.99 -18.72 -16.95
CA LYS A 201 35.53 -20.08 -17.17
C LYS A 201 36.70 -20.44 -16.28
N LEU A 202 37.32 -19.45 -15.61
CA LEU A 202 38.38 -19.72 -14.65
C LEU A 202 37.83 -20.50 -13.45
N PRO A 203 38.63 -21.42 -12.86
CA PRO A 203 38.35 -21.97 -11.54
C PRO A 203 38.11 -20.86 -10.51
N GLU A 204 37.15 -21.04 -9.61
CA GLU A 204 36.72 -20.01 -8.65
C GLU A 204 37.88 -19.43 -7.83
N GLN A 205 38.77 -20.28 -7.36
CA GLN A 205 40.00 -19.91 -6.63
C GLN A 205 40.95 -18.98 -7.41
N LEU A 206 40.87 -18.94 -8.75
CA LEU A 206 41.73 -18.12 -9.61
C LEU A 206 41.05 -16.82 -10.07
N ARG A 207 39.76 -16.61 -9.74
CA ARG A 207 39.01 -15.44 -10.20
C ARG A 207 39.37 -14.13 -9.49
N GLY A 208 40.03 -14.22 -8.33
CA GLY A 208 40.28 -13.10 -7.43
C GLY A 208 39.06 -12.75 -6.59
N LYS A 209 39.27 -11.98 -5.51
CA LYS A 209 38.15 -11.49 -4.68
C LYS A 209 37.40 -10.37 -5.41
N PRO A 210 36.06 -10.27 -5.33
CA PRO A 210 35.29 -9.23 -6.01
C PRO A 210 35.80 -7.79 -5.79
N GLN A 211 36.28 -7.46 -4.59
CA GLN A 211 36.81 -6.15 -4.23
C GLN A 211 38.11 -5.78 -4.97
N GLN A 212 38.82 -6.78 -5.52
CA GLN A 212 40.05 -6.60 -6.30
C GLN A 212 39.77 -6.40 -7.79
N LEU A 213 38.50 -6.47 -8.21
CA LEU A 213 38.09 -6.49 -9.60
C LEU A 213 37.38 -5.20 -10.01
N ALA A 214 37.61 -4.81 -11.27
CA ALA A 214 36.86 -3.73 -11.91
C ALA A 214 36.43 -4.14 -13.32
N LEU A 215 35.27 -3.66 -13.75
CA LEU A 215 34.70 -3.89 -15.06
C LEU A 215 35.07 -2.75 -16.02
N VAL A 216 35.40 -3.09 -17.26
CA VAL A 216 35.63 -2.13 -18.35
C VAL A 216 34.94 -2.59 -19.63
N THR A 217 34.56 -1.62 -20.45
CA THR A 217 33.82 -1.87 -21.72
C THR A 217 34.72 -1.76 -22.97
N GLY A 218 36.03 -1.59 -22.78
CA GLY A 218 37.02 -1.48 -23.85
C GLY A 218 38.41 -1.97 -23.42
N ARG A 219 39.42 -1.75 -24.27
CA ARG A 219 40.82 -2.20 -24.04
C ARG A 219 41.75 -1.03 -23.76
N GLY A 220 42.60 -1.14 -22.75
CA GLY A 220 43.63 -0.14 -22.42
C GLY A 220 43.32 0.70 -21.18
N PRO A 221 44.24 1.62 -20.81
CA PRO A 221 44.18 2.36 -19.55
C PRO A 221 43.18 3.54 -19.57
N SER A 222 42.83 4.05 -20.75
CA SER A 222 41.98 5.24 -20.91
C SER A 222 40.47 4.98 -20.77
N PHE A 223 40.05 3.72 -20.65
CA PHE A 223 38.64 3.35 -20.46
C PHE A 223 38.23 3.47 -18.99
N SER A 224 37.08 4.09 -18.73
CA SER A 224 36.51 4.17 -17.39
C SER A 224 36.29 2.78 -16.83
N SER A 225 36.69 2.60 -15.58
CA SER A 225 36.44 1.40 -14.80
C SER A 225 35.15 1.55 -14.00
N PHE A 226 34.44 0.45 -13.80
CA PHE A 226 33.27 0.37 -12.96
C PHE A 226 33.50 -0.71 -11.90
N PRO A 227 33.34 -0.44 -10.60
CA PRO A 227 33.63 -1.42 -9.56
C PRO A 227 32.73 -2.66 -9.68
N VAL A 228 33.27 -3.83 -9.31
CA VAL A 228 32.48 -5.07 -9.25
C VAL A 228 31.60 -5.11 -8.00
N VAL A 229 32.04 -4.49 -6.91
CA VAL A 229 31.30 -4.37 -5.65
C VAL A 229 30.95 -2.91 -5.45
N ILE A 230 29.66 -2.59 -5.48
CA ILE A 230 29.17 -1.23 -5.29
C ILE A 230 28.71 -1.08 -3.84
N PRO A 231 29.35 -0.24 -3.02
CA PRO A 231 28.91 -0.04 -1.64
C PRO A 231 27.55 0.67 -1.62
N VAL A 232 26.62 0.19 -0.78
CA VAL A 232 25.37 0.89 -0.49
C VAL A 232 25.66 1.87 0.64
N ASN A 233 26.12 3.06 0.27
CA ASN A 233 26.58 4.07 1.22
C ASN A 233 26.01 5.46 0.91
N GLU A 234 26.43 6.42 1.73
CA GLU A 234 26.10 7.84 1.62
C GLU A 234 26.41 8.44 0.24
N SER A 235 27.58 8.13 -0.35
CA SER A 235 27.96 8.62 -1.69
C SER A 235 27.02 8.09 -2.78
N LEU A 236 26.73 6.78 -2.79
CA LEU A 236 25.80 6.19 -3.75
C LEU A 236 24.40 6.80 -3.59
N ALA A 237 23.93 6.95 -2.35
CA ALA A 237 22.64 7.56 -2.04
C ALA A 237 22.56 8.99 -2.58
N ARG A 238 23.58 9.82 -2.34
CA ARG A 238 23.62 11.20 -2.85
C ARG A 238 23.62 11.26 -4.38
N LEU A 239 24.41 10.40 -5.03
CA LEU A 239 24.46 10.31 -6.49
C LEU A 239 23.11 9.89 -7.09
N LEU A 240 22.45 8.92 -6.47
CA LEU A 240 21.08 8.53 -6.83
C LEU A 240 20.10 9.69 -6.62
N GLY A 241 20.29 10.50 -5.59
CA GLY A 241 19.43 11.66 -5.32
C GLY A 241 19.52 12.67 -6.45
N TYR A 242 20.74 12.98 -6.91
CA TYR A 242 20.96 13.80 -8.11
C TYR A 242 20.39 13.17 -9.37
N TYR A 243 20.44 11.84 -9.48
CA TYR A 243 19.88 11.15 -10.64
C TYR A 243 18.36 11.27 -10.70
N LEU A 244 17.69 11.08 -9.56
CA LEU A 244 16.23 11.13 -9.47
C LEU A 244 15.68 12.54 -9.68
N SER A 245 16.47 13.59 -9.43
CA SER A 245 16.06 14.98 -9.67
C SER A 245 16.50 15.54 -11.03
N GLU A 246 17.77 15.38 -11.39
CA GLU A 246 18.39 16.07 -12.53
C GLU A 246 18.98 15.10 -13.58
N GLY A 247 18.74 13.81 -13.36
CA GLY A 247 19.29 12.72 -14.16
C GLY A 247 18.37 12.27 -15.28
N CYS A 248 18.97 11.78 -16.35
CA CYS A 248 18.26 11.14 -17.46
C CYS A 248 19.10 10.00 -18.05
N ILE A 249 18.46 8.85 -18.29
CA ILE A 249 19.06 7.74 -19.05
C ILE A 249 18.43 7.74 -20.43
N THR A 250 19.27 7.83 -21.45
CA THR A 250 18.86 7.79 -22.86
C THR A 250 19.52 6.62 -23.56
N GLU A 251 18.84 6.03 -24.54
CA GLU A 251 19.45 5.06 -25.45
C GLU A 251 20.05 5.79 -26.65
N GLU A 252 21.34 5.62 -26.88
CA GLU A 252 22.01 6.16 -28.06
C GLU A 252 21.67 5.32 -29.30
N LYS A 253 21.85 5.87 -30.51
CA LYS A 253 21.62 5.13 -31.78
C LYS A 253 22.41 3.82 -31.89
N THR A 254 23.47 3.68 -31.10
CA THR A 254 24.31 2.47 -31.03
C THR A 254 23.71 1.37 -30.13
N GLY A 255 22.56 1.61 -29.50
CA GLY A 255 21.93 0.73 -28.50
C GLY A 255 22.59 0.79 -27.11
N ASN A 256 23.53 1.72 -26.90
CA ASN A 256 24.18 1.91 -25.60
C ASN A 256 23.39 2.91 -24.75
N LEU A 257 23.29 2.61 -23.45
CA LEU A 257 22.71 3.53 -22.48
C LEU A 257 23.69 4.65 -22.13
N ARG A 258 23.15 5.86 -21.99
CA ARG A 258 23.89 7.04 -21.56
C ARG A 258 23.15 7.74 -20.42
N LEU A 259 23.80 7.76 -19.26
CA LEU A 259 23.41 8.59 -18.12
C LEU A 259 23.92 10.03 -18.28
N ARG A 260 23.03 10.98 -17.99
CA ARG A 260 23.30 12.41 -18.02
C ARG A 260 22.74 13.06 -16.76
N PHE A 261 23.42 14.09 -16.27
CA PHE A 261 22.90 15.00 -15.24
C PHE A 261 22.89 16.41 -15.80
N THR A 262 21.81 17.17 -15.67
CA THR A 262 21.71 18.53 -16.21
C THR A 262 21.34 19.49 -15.09
N PHE A 263 22.15 20.52 -14.88
CA PHE A 263 21.87 21.54 -13.87
C PHE A 263 21.83 22.92 -14.51
N ASN A 264 21.33 23.92 -13.78
CA ASN A 264 21.54 25.30 -14.16
C ASN A 264 23.06 25.59 -14.17
N ARG A 265 23.53 26.38 -15.15
CA ARG A 265 24.95 26.70 -15.31
C ARG A 265 25.59 27.35 -14.08
N ASP A 266 24.80 28.06 -13.29
CA ASP A 266 25.29 28.76 -12.10
C ASP A 266 25.43 27.83 -10.87
N GLU A 267 24.83 26.64 -10.89
CA GLU A 267 24.89 25.63 -9.81
C GLU A 267 26.15 24.75 -9.90
N ARG A 268 27.31 25.41 -9.95
CA ARG A 268 28.63 24.76 -10.17
C ARG A 268 29.01 23.80 -9.06
N GLU A 269 28.56 24.06 -7.83
CA GLU A 269 28.80 23.23 -6.67
C GLU A 269 28.14 21.85 -6.77
N TYR A 270 26.94 21.75 -7.37
CA TYR A 270 26.28 20.46 -7.59
C TYR A 270 26.91 19.69 -8.75
N LEU A 271 27.28 20.39 -9.82
CA LEU A 271 28.07 19.80 -10.90
C LEU A 271 29.38 19.20 -10.37
N GLN A 272 30.06 19.91 -9.47
CA GLN A 272 31.30 19.41 -8.87
C GLN A 272 31.07 18.19 -7.98
N ASP A 273 30.07 18.22 -7.08
CA ASP A 273 29.76 17.08 -6.21
C ASP A 273 29.41 15.82 -7.04
N VAL A 274 28.65 15.95 -8.13
CA VAL A 274 28.40 14.83 -9.05
C VAL A 274 29.68 14.31 -9.70
N ARG A 275 30.62 15.19 -10.10
CA ARG A 275 31.92 14.74 -10.65
C ARG A 275 32.72 13.96 -9.62
N ASP A 276 32.76 14.43 -8.39
CA ASP A 276 33.52 13.80 -7.31
C ASP A 276 32.93 12.42 -6.98
N LEU A 277 31.60 12.32 -6.85
CA LEU A 277 30.88 11.05 -6.64
C LEU A 277 31.09 10.04 -7.79
N LEU A 278 31.09 10.51 -9.04
CA LEU A 278 31.40 9.65 -10.18
C LEU A 278 32.87 9.18 -10.16
N SER A 279 33.79 10.07 -9.78
CA SER A 279 35.21 9.76 -9.65
C SER A 279 35.49 8.73 -8.55
N GLU A 280 34.76 8.79 -7.44
CA GLU A 280 34.80 7.77 -6.38
C GLU A 280 34.42 6.38 -6.91
N LEU A 281 33.51 6.30 -7.89
CA LEU A 281 33.14 5.05 -8.58
C LEU A 281 34.09 4.70 -9.73
N GLY A 282 35.21 5.40 -9.90
CA GLY A 282 36.17 5.19 -11.00
C GLY A 282 35.64 5.64 -12.38
N LEU A 283 34.54 6.39 -12.40
CA LEU A 283 33.90 6.89 -13.61
C LEU A 283 34.35 8.33 -13.90
N SER A 284 34.33 8.68 -15.18
CA SER A 284 34.54 10.06 -15.62
C SER A 284 33.34 10.52 -16.45
N CYS A 285 33.19 11.82 -16.58
CA CYS A 285 32.15 12.43 -17.42
C CYS A 285 32.75 13.48 -18.35
N SER A 286 32.05 13.79 -19.44
CA SER A 286 32.30 14.97 -20.25
C SER A 286 31.26 16.04 -19.95
N GLU A 287 31.66 17.30 -19.95
CA GLU A 287 30.77 18.44 -19.76
C GLU A 287 30.30 19.01 -21.10
N TYR A 288 29.04 19.39 -21.16
CA TYR A 288 28.45 20.10 -22.28
C TYR A 288 27.66 21.31 -21.77
N ASN A 289 28.03 22.50 -22.23
CA ASN A 289 27.35 23.74 -21.89
C ASN A 289 26.38 24.12 -23.00
N ASP A 290 25.11 24.35 -22.65
CA ASP A 290 24.08 24.78 -23.57
C ASP A 290 23.73 26.27 -23.34
N PRO A 291 24.21 27.21 -24.16
CA PRO A 291 23.96 28.64 -23.99
C PRO A 291 22.49 29.02 -24.08
N GLN A 292 21.68 28.27 -24.83
CA GLN A 292 20.28 28.59 -25.07
C GLN A 292 19.44 28.35 -23.81
N TRP A 293 19.70 27.26 -23.09
CA TRP A 293 18.94 26.88 -21.90
C TRP A 293 19.62 27.28 -20.59
N HIS A 294 20.76 27.99 -20.67
CA HIS A 294 21.61 28.36 -19.53
C HIS A 294 21.88 27.16 -18.60
N SER A 295 22.17 26.02 -19.21
CA SER A 295 22.37 24.75 -18.50
C SER A 295 23.72 24.14 -18.80
N THR A 296 24.12 23.22 -17.93
CA THR A 296 25.34 22.42 -18.06
C THR A 296 24.98 20.96 -17.84
N THR A 297 25.31 20.11 -18.81
CA THR A 297 25.06 18.66 -18.76
C THR A 297 26.35 17.89 -18.60
N LEU A 298 26.43 17.04 -17.57
CA LEU A 298 27.46 16.03 -17.40
C LEU A 298 27.00 14.74 -18.08
N LYS A 299 27.77 14.24 -19.06
CA LYS A 299 27.53 12.97 -19.73
C LYS A 299 28.50 11.93 -19.19
N VAL A 300 27.97 10.90 -18.52
CA VAL A 300 28.79 9.86 -17.90
C VAL A 300 29.42 8.97 -18.97
N LYS A 301 30.72 8.65 -18.83
CA LYS A 301 31.42 7.74 -19.74
C LYS A 301 31.21 6.29 -19.31
N GLY A 302 30.65 5.50 -20.22
CA GLY A 302 30.35 4.07 -20.02
C GLY A 302 28.86 3.84 -19.78
N TRP A 303 28.38 2.66 -20.15
CA TRP A 303 26.96 2.29 -20.05
C TRP A 303 26.63 1.49 -18.78
N LEU A 304 27.64 0.96 -18.07
CA LEU A 304 27.46 0.07 -16.92
C LEU A 304 26.71 0.76 -15.76
N LEU A 305 27.03 2.01 -15.42
CA LEU A 305 26.29 2.74 -14.39
C LEU A 305 24.82 2.98 -14.80
N SER A 306 24.58 3.29 -16.08
CA SER A 306 23.22 3.47 -16.60
C SER A 306 22.39 2.18 -16.53
N TRP A 307 22.99 1.05 -16.93
CA TRP A 307 22.39 -0.27 -16.76
C TRP A 307 22.16 -0.62 -15.29
N PHE A 308 23.13 -0.31 -14.42
CA PHE A 308 23.01 -0.56 -12.98
C PHE A 308 21.83 0.22 -12.37
N PHE A 309 21.70 1.52 -12.66
CA PHE A 309 20.56 2.31 -12.18
C PHE A 309 19.22 1.79 -12.74
N ARG A 310 19.15 1.58 -14.05
CA ARG A 310 17.91 1.20 -14.74
C ARG A 310 17.45 -0.22 -14.43
N ASP A 311 18.35 -1.20 -14.56
CA ASP A 311 17.99 -2.62 -14.62
C ASP A 311 18.23 -3.33 -13.28
N VAL A 312 19.25 -2.93 -12.53
CA VAL A 312 19.56 -3.51 -11.22
C VAL A 312 18.80 -2.80 -10.11
N LEU A 313 18.99 -1.48 -9.97
CA LEU A 313 18.32 -0.69 -8.93
C LEU A 313 16.88 -0.33 -9.30
N ARG A 314 16.51 -0.39 -10.58
CA ARG A 314 15.16 -0.11 -11.09
C ARG A 314 14.64 1.25 -10.64
N THR A 315 15.50 2.26 -10.74
CA THR A 315 15.23 3.63 -10.28
C THR A 315 14.26 4.42 -11.15
N GLY A 316 13.76 3.83 -12.25
CA GLY A 316 13.04 4.55 -13.31
C GLY A 316 13.98 5.10 -14.38
N THR A 317 13.43 5.63 -15.46
CA THR A 317 14.21 6.27 -16.55
C THR A 317 13.68 7.65 -16.96
N ASP A 318 12.45 7.97 -16.58
CA ASP A 318 11.78 9.24 -16.85
C ASP A 318 11.17 9.81 -15.57
N ALA A 319 10.75 11.07 -15.62
CA ALA A 319 10.25 11.81 -14.46
C ALA A 319 8.99 11.20 -13.80
N TYR A 320 8.23 10.34 -14.50
CA TYR A 320 7.00 9.74 -13.97
C TYR A 320 7.26 8.37 -13.33
N SER A 321 8.34 7.70 -13.73
CA SER A 321 8.73 6.37 -13.24
C SER A 321 9.86 6.41 -12.19
N MET A 322 10.44 7.58 -11.93
CA MET A 322 11.51 7.71 -10.92
C MET A 322 11.07 7.17 -9.57
N ARG A 323 11.96 6.44 -8.89
CA ARG A 323 11.75 5.90 -7.54
C ARG A 323 13.07 5.66 -6.83
N ILE A 324 13.06 5.79 -5.51
CA ILE A 324 14.18 5.42 -4.64
C ILE A 324 14.27 3.88 -4.60
N PRO A 325 15.45 3.29 -4.84
CA PRO A 325 15.61 1.85 -4.87
C PRO A 325 15.59 1.25 -3.45
N ALA A 326 15.18 -0.02 -3.36
CA ALA A 326 14.98 -0.70 -2.08
C ALA A 326 16.19 -0.68 -1.12
N PRO A 327 17.44 -0.89 -1.57
CA PRO A 327 18.60 -0.80 -0.68
C PRO A 327 18.75 0.58 -0.01
N ILE A 328 18.35 1.66 -0.70
CA ILE A 328 18.43 3.03 -0.17
C ILE A 328 17.22 3.34 0.73
N MET A 329 16.03 2.83 0.41
CA MET A 329 14.86 2.91 1.30
C MET A 329 15.09 2.16 2.61
N ALA A 330 15.81 1.04 2.57
CA ALA A 330 16.19 0.27 3.74
C ALA A 330 17.34 0.91 4.53
N GLY A 331 18.23 1.64 3.86
CA GLY A 331 19.49 2.15 4.42
C GLY A 331 19.36 2.98 5.69
N SER A 332 20.45 3.16 6.42
CA SER A 332 20.50 3.95 7.65
C SER A 332 19.96 5.39 7.53
N ALA A 333 19.70 6.05 8.66
CA ALA A 333 19.31 7.46 8.67
C ALA A 333 20.30 8.38 7.93
N ALA A 334 21.59 8.04 7.91
CA ALA A 334 22.60 8.75 7.15
C ALA A 334 22.39 8.58 5.64
N ILE A 335 22.23 7.34 5.16
CA ILE A 335 21.92 7.01 3.76
C ILE A 335 20.63 7.71 3.31
N ARG A 336 19.56 7.63 4.11
CA ARG A 336 18.27 8.30 3.85
C ARG A 336 18.39 9.82 3.81
N THR A 337 19.28 10.40 4.62
CA THR A 337 19.57 11.84 4.57
C THR A 337 20.28 12.22 3.27
N GLU A 338 21.24 11.43 2.81
CA GLU A 338 22.05 11.74 1.63
C GLU A 338 21.27 11.61 0.31
N ILE A 339 20.38 10.62 0.17
CA ILE A 339 19.45 10.54 -0.96
C ILE A 339 18.54 11.79 -1.02
N LEU A 340 18.02 12.23 0.13
CA LEU A 340 17.21 13.44 0.21
C LEU A 340 18.01 14.70 -0.09
N LYS A 341 19.29 14.79 0.32
CA LYS A 341 20.17 15.90 -0.08
C LYS A 341 20.30 16.00 -1.58
N GLY A 342 20.59 14.89 -2.28
CA GLY A 342 20.67 14.89 -3.74
C GLY A 342 19.37 15.38 -4.40
N LEU A 343 18.24 14.83 -3.97
CA LEU A 343 16.90 15.22 -4.45
C LEU A 343 16.59 16.71 -4.23
N PHE A 344 16.80 17.22 -3.01
CA PHE A 344 16.52 18.61 -2.68
C PHE A 344 17.50 19.58 -3.35
N ARG A 345 18.74 19.18 -3.61
CA ARG A 345 19.69 20.06 -4.31
C ARG A 345 19.27 20.32 -5.76
N GLY A 346 18.75 19.30 -6.45
CA GLY A 346 18.13 19.45 -7.77
C GLY A 346 16.75 20.12 -7.68
N ASP A 347 15.73 19.33 -7.29
CA ASP A 347 14.31 19.72 -7.35
C ASP A 347 13.84 20.65 -6.22
N GLY A 348 14.70 20.90 -5.23
CA GLY A 348 14.34 21.73 -4.09
C GLY A 348 14.46 23.22 -4.38
N ASP A 349 13.40 23.97 -4.03
CA ASP A 349 13.35 25.42 -4.17
C ASP A 349 13.50 26.13 -2.81
N VAL A 350 14.29 27.20 -2.76
CA VAL A 350 14.53 27.99 -1.54
C VAL A 350 14.12 29.44 -1.76
N HIS A 351 13.11 29.88 -0.99
CA HIS A 351 12.63 31.25 -0.99
C HIS A 351 12.81 31.88 0.39
N VAL A 352 13.57 32.97 0.46
CA VAL A 352 13.82 33.71 1.70
C VAL A 352 13.54 35.19 1.50
N ARG A 353 12.72 35.78 2.36
CA ARG A 353 12.46 37.22 2.47
C ARG A 353 12.98 37.71 3.81
N CYS A 354 14.03 38.53 3.78
CA CYS A 354 14.65 39.15 4.94
C CYS A 354 14.73 40.67 4.74
N GLY A 355 14.52 41.45 5.79
CA GLY A 355 14.74 42.90 5.81
C GLY A 355 13.46 43.74 5.91
N LYS A 356 13.64 45.07 5.96
CA LYS A 356 12.55 46.04 6.05
C LYS A 356 11.95 46.30 4.67
N GLN A 357 10.65 46.08 4.53
CA GLN A 357 9.86 46.54 3.39
C GLN A 357 8.99 47.71 3.82
N THR A 358 9.11 48.82 3.09
CA THR A 358 8.30 50.02 3.31
C THR A 358 7.31 50.16 2.16
N TYR A 359 6.04 50.35 2.48
CA TYR A 359 4.99 50.57 1.48
C TYR A 359 3.97 51.60 1.99
N GLN A 360 3.32 52.30 1.08
CA GLN A 360 2.24 53.24 1.40
C GLN A 360 0.88 52.56 1.24
N THR A 361 0.05 52.64 2.27
CA THR A 361 -1.36 52.23 2.21
C THR A 361 -2.20 53.34 2.81
N ASN A 362 -3.17 53.86 2.06
CA ASN A 362 -4.03 54.98 2.46
C ASN A 362 -3.23 56.23 2.92
N GLY A 363 -2.12 56.56 2.25
CA GLY A 363 -1.28 57.70 2.59
C GLY A 363 -0.36 57.51 3.82
N VAL A 364 -0.45 56.37 4.51
CA VAL A 364 0.41 56.03 5.65
C VAL A 364 1.57 55.17 5.18
N VAL A 365 2.80 55.60 5.50
CA VAL A 365 4.01 54.81 5.27
C VAL A 365 4.09 53.72 6.34
N GLN A 366 3.93 52.46 5.95
CA GLN A 366 4.12 51.30 6.81
C GLN A 366 5.48 50.66 6.53
N THR A 367 6.21 50.28 7.57
CA THR A 367 7.45 49.51 7.46
C THR A 367 7.30 48.19 8.18
N HIS A 368 7.44 47.09 7.44
CA HIS A 368 7.39 45.72 7.97
C HIS A 368 8.76 45.08 7.89
N GLU A 369 9.22 44.48 8.99
CA GLU A 369 10.46 43.71 8.99
C GLU A 369 10.16 42.24 8.73
N ASN A 370 10.48 41.79 7.52
CA ASN A 370 10.27 40.41 7.11
C ASN A 370 11.45 39.54 7.55
N ASN A 371 11.14 38.39 8.12
CA ASN A 371 12.05 37.26 8.23
C ASN A 371 11.23 35.99 8.01
N SER A 372 11.15 35.54 6.76
CA SER A 372 10.36 34.35 6.40
C SER A 372 11.10 33.55 5.34
N GLY A 373 11.15 32.24 5.53
CA GLY A 373 11.72 31.30 4.58
C GLY A 373 10.74 30.21 4.19
N THR A 374 10.95 29.61 3.04
CA THR A 374 10.27 28.40 2.62
C THR A 374 11.23 27.56 1.79
N VAL A 375 11.28 26.27 2.10
CA VAL A 375 11.88 25.26 1.23
C VAL A 375 10.73 24.47 0.60
N GLY A 376 10.81 24.16 -0.69
CA GLY A 376 9.90 23.24 -1.36
C GLY A 376 10.62 22.08 -2.02
N PHE A 377 9.85 21.05 -2.34
CA PHE A 377 10.26 19.91 -3.14
C PHE A 377 9.08 19.49 -4.02
N PHE A 378 9.32 19.08 -5.26
CA PHE A 378 8.31 18.65 -6.21
C PHE A 378 8.80 17.39 -6.93
N SER A 379 7.88 16.49 -7.25
CA SER A 379 8.16 15.38 -8.18
C SER A 379 6.93 15.05 -9.00
N SER A 380 7.15 14.68 -10.26
CA SER A 380 6.09 14.18 -11.16
C SER A 380 5.80 12.69 -10.94
N SER A 381 6.72 11.94 -10.31
CA SER A 381 6.52 10.53 -9.98
C SER A 381 5.72 10.42 -8.67
N PRO A 382 4.52 9.81 -8.69
CA PRO A 382 3.75 9.60 -7.47
C PRO A 382 4.48 8.71 -6.45
N GLU A 383 5.21 7.69 -6.90
CA GLU A 383 5.95 6.78 -6.02
C GLU A 383 7.12 7.49 -5.34
N LEU A 384 7.94 8.22 -6.10
CA LEU A 384 9.04 9.00 -5.53
C LEU A 384 8.52 10.06 -4.55
N PHE A 385 7.42 10.73 -4.90
CA PHE A 385 6.83 11.74 -4.04
C PHE A 385 6.42 11.17 -2.67
N GLU A 386 5.75 10.01 -2.67
CA GLU A 386 5.34 9.33 -1.43
C GLU A 386 6.54 8.77 -0.65
N GLN A 387 7.53 8.19 -1.34
CA GLN A 387 8.79 7.75 -0.71
C GLN A 387 9.52 8.92 -0.01
N VAL A 388 9.59 10.08 -0.65
CA VAL A 388 10.20 11.28 -0.05
C VAL A 388 9.43 11.74 1.19
N ILE A 389 8.09 11.74 1.16
CA ILE A 389 7.27 12.08 2.35
C ILE A 389 7.62 11.16 3.52
N LEU A 390 7.67 9.84 3.29
CA LEU A 390 7.94 8.87 4.34
C LEU A 390 9.36 8.98 4.87
N LEU A 391 10.37 9.11 4.01
CA LEU A 391 11.76 9.30 4.47
C LEU A 391 11.91 10.59 5.28
N LEU A 392 11.25 11.68 4.88
CA LEU A 392 11.24 12.91 5.67
C LEU A 392 10.61 12.68 7.05
N GLN A 393 9.49 11.99 7.13
CA GLN A 393 8.82 11.65 8.38
C GLN A 393 9.65 10.74 9.27
N GLU A 394 10.31 9.73 8.71
CA GLU A 394 11.24 8.85 9.41
C GLU A 394 12.45 9.65 9.98
N LEU A 395 12.88 10.72 9.30
CA LEU A 395 13.87 11.66 9.83
C LEU A 395 13.26 12.72 10.77
N GLY A 396 11.96 12.69 11.03
CA GLY A 396 11.28 13.63 11.92
C GLY A 396 11.04 15.02 11.31
N LEU A 397 10.98 15.12 9.99
CA LEU A 397 10.57 16.30 9.24
C LEU A 397 9.14 16.08 8.72
N THR A 398 8.20 16.94 9.12
CA THR A 398 6.79 16.82 8.69
C THR A 398 6.44 17.97 7.74
N PRO A 399 6.60 17.78 6.41
CA PRO A 399 6.20 18.78 5.42
C PRO A 399 4.67 18.93 5.38
N TYR A 400 4.21 20.05 4.83
CA TYR A 400 2.81 20.15 4.39
C TYR A 400 2.75 20.14 2.84
N ARG A 401 1.67 19.60 2.29
CA ARG A 401 1.47 19.49 0.84
C ARG A 401 0.73 20.72 0.30
N LYS A 402 1.11 21.19 -0.89
CA LYS A 402 0.43 22.28 -1.59
C LYS A 402 -0.84 21.77 -2.27
N LYS A 403 -1.91 22.58 -2.26
CA LYS A 403 -3.17 22.25 -2.94
C LYS A 403 -2.96 22.01 -4.44
N ASP A 404 -3.55 20.92 -4.95
CA ASP A 404 -3.61 20.54 -6.37
C ASP A 404 -2.25 20.40 -7.07
N LYS A 405 -1.16 20.24 -6.31
CA LYS A 405 0.20 20.09 -6.84
C LYS A 405 0.97 19.04 -6.03
N PRO A 406 1.75 18.13 -6.66
CA PRO A 406 2.66 17.23 -5.95
C PRO A 406 3.90 18.02 -5.49
N GLN A 407 3.67 18.96 -4.56
CA GLN A 407 4.69 19.84 -4.03
C GLN A 407 4.62 19.89 -2.50
N LEU A 408 5.74 19.59 -1.85
CA LEU A 408 5.96 19.71 -0.42
C LEU A 408 6.48 21.10 -0.07
N ARG A 409 6.22 21.52 1.16
CA ARG A 409 6.67 22.82 1.70
C ARG A 409 7.05 22.72 3.16
N PHE A 410 8.17 23.37 3.49
CA PHE A 410 8.67 23.57 4.84
C PHE A 410 8.68 25.05 5.15
N LYS A 411 8.08 25.43 6.28
CA LYS A 411 8.01 26.82 6.77
C LYS A 411 8.46 26.98 8.21
N SER A 412 8.52 25.90 8.97
CA SER A 412 8.97 25.93 10.35
C SER A 412 10.44 26.28 10.40
N TYR A 413 10.83 27.23 11.24
CA TYR A 413 12.24 27.57 11.44
C TYR A 413 13.09 26.37 11.83
N LYS A 414 12.55 25.46 12.66
CA LYS A 414 13.25 24.23 13.07
C LYS A 414 13.58 23.35 11.86
N ASP A 415 12.64 23.20 10.94
CA ASP A 415 12.83 22.40 9.73
C ASP A 415 13.79 23.11 8.77
N LEU A 416 13.64 24.42 8.58
CA LEU A 416 14.49 25.22 7.70
C LEU A 416 15.95 25.25 8.16
N GLU A 417 16.20 25.29 9.47
CA GLU A 417 17.53 25.21 10.06
C GLU A 417 18.18 23.84 9.83
N ARG A 418 17.40 22.75 9.96
CA ARG A 418 17.90 21.41 9.61
C ARG A 418 18.23 21.29 8.12
N LEU A 419 17.34 21.81 7.27
CA LEU A 419 17.49 21.80 5.81
C LEU A 419 18.61 22.72 5.30
N GLU A 420 19.03 23.74 6.05
CA GLU A 420 20.16 24.62 5.69
C GLU A 420 21.41 23.80 5.30
N THR A 421 21.70 22.76 6.08
CA THR A 421 22.85 21.87 5.88
C THR A 421 22.73 20.94 4.67
N TRP A 422 21.56 20.86 4.05
CA TRP A 422 21.33 20.00 2.89
C TRP A 422 21.71 20.67 1.59
N PHE A 423 21.63 22.00 1.53
CA PHE A 423 21.94 22.77 0.33
C PHE A 423 23.40 23.21 0.28
N LEU A 424 23.84 23.61 -0.91
CA LEU A 424 25.12 24.28 -1.12
C LEU A 424 24.86 25.64 -1.82
N GLY A 425 25.94 26.43 -1.99
CA GLY A 425 25.92 27.68 -2.76
C GLY A 425 24.83 28.68 -2.33
N ASP A 426 24.14 29.27 -3.32
CA ASP A 426 23.15 30.33 -3.10
C ASP A 426 21.95 29.85 -2.26
N LYS A 427 21.48 28.61 -2.47
CA LYS A 427 20.37 28.03 -1.69
C LYS A 427 20.72 27.96 -0.20
N ALA A 428 21.94 27.51 0.14
CA ALA A 428 22.43 27.47 1.52
C ALA A 428 22.62 28.89 2.11
N GLN A 429 23.21 29.81 1.35
CA GLN A 429 23.41 31.20 1.78
C GLN A 429 22.10 31.91 2.09
N LYS A 430 21.05 31.66 1.29
CA LYS A 430 19.69 32.19 1.56
C LYS A 430 19.16 31.72 2.91
N LEU A 431 19.28 30.43 3.24
CA LEU A 431 18.83 29.89 4.53
C LEU A 431 19.69 30.37 5.70
N ALA A 432 21.01 30.43 5.54
CA ALA A 432 21.91 31.01 6.53
C ALA A 432 21.53 32.46 6.85
N ARG A 433 21.21 33.27 5.82
CA ARG A 433 20.72 34.65 5.99
C ARG A 433 19.41 34.71 6.79
N LEU A 434 18.48 33.79 6.56
CA LEU A 434 17.23 33.70 7.34
C LEU A 434 17.51 33.45 8.83
N ARG A 435 18.43 32.52 9.12
CA ARG A 435 18.83 32.16 10.49
C ARG A 435 19.53 33.33 11.20
N LEU A 436 20.45 34.01 10.53
CA LEU A 436 21.20 35.15 11.10
C LEU A 436 20.31 36.38 11.37
N ASN A 437 19.28 36.62 10.57
CA ASN A 437 18.35 37.75 10.77
C ASN A 437 17.24 37.46 11.81
N ARG A 438 17.30 36.32 12.51
CA ARG A 438 16.29 35.93 13.51
C ARG A 438 16.46 36.75 14.80
N LYS A 439 15.64 37.79 14.96
CA LYS A 439 15.67 38.67 16.15
C LYS A 439 14.99 38.09 17.41
N ARG A 440 14.10 37.10 17.28
CA ARG A 440 13.43 36.42 18.40
C ARG A 440 13.17 34.94 18.09
N HIS A 441 13.32 34.09 19.10
CA HIS A 441 12.71 32.76 19.10
C HIS A 441 11.20 32.92 19.31
N LEU A 442 10.43 33.01 18.22
CA LEU A 442 8.98 32.81 18.32
C LEU A 442 8.75 31.39 18.83
N ALA A 443 8.03 31.26 19.95
CA ALA A 443 7.55 29.98 20.43
C ALA A 443 6.75 29.31 19.30
N SER A 444 7.08 28.06 19.01
CA SER A 444 6.28 27.25 18.09
C SER A 444 4.84 27.23 18.59
N LYS A 445 3.89 27.68 17.77
CA LYS A 445 2.45 27.44 18.03
C LYS A 445 2.07 25.97 17.84
N ARG A 446 2.96 25.14 17.26
CA ARG A 446 2.76 23.68 17.21
C ARG A 446 3.11 23.10 18.58
N PRO A 447 2.22 22.28 19.18
CA PRO A 447 2.52 21.53 20.40
C PRO A 447 3.88 20.85 20.28
N GLN A 448 4.69 20.90 21.34
CA GLN A 448 5.82 19.98 21.46
C GLN A 448 5.22 18.58 21.49
N VAL A 449 5.61 17.77 20.51
CA VAL A 449 5.19 16.37 20.43
C VAL A 449 6.01 15.61 21.47
N ASN A 450 5.49 15.48 22.69
CA ASN A 450 6.04 14.62 23.75
C ASN A 450 5.66 13.13 23.52
N GLN A 451 5.30 12.79 22.29
CA GLN A 451 4.77 11.49 21.92
C GLN A 451 5.65 10.86 20.84
N PRO A 452 5.72 9.53 20.77
CA PRO A 452 6.56 8.83 19.81
C PRO A 452 6.09 8.95 18.36
N TYR A 453 5.02 9.68 18.04
CA TYR A 453 4.44 9.84 16.69
C TYR A 453 3.98 11.30 16.45
N ALA A 454 3.84 11.71 15.19
CA ALA A 454 3.30 13.04 14.85
C ALA A 454 1.77 12.98 14.65
N VAL A 455 1.10 14.13 14.60
CA VAL A 455 -0.35 14.20 14.38
C VAL A 455 -0.72 15.23 13.31
N ALA A 456 -1.77 14.95 12.55
CA ALA A 456 -2.39 15.88 11.60
C ALA A 456 -3.87 16.06 11.91
N GLN A 457 -4.34 17.30 11.87
CA GLN A 457 -5.75 17.62 12.07
C GLN A 457 -6.55 17.30 10.81
N ILE A 458 -7.71 16.64 10.93
CA ILE A 458 -8.67 16.42 9.86
C ILE A 458 -9.30 17.75 9.44
N HIS A 459 -9.29 18.02 8.14
CA HIS A 459 -9.93 19.17 7.51
C HIS A 459 -11.34 18.85 7.03
N SER A 460 -11.53 17.69 6.39
CA SER A 460 -12.82 17.27 5.88
C SER A 460 -12.94 15.74 5.78
N VAL A 461 -14.16 15.26 5.92
CA VAL A 461 -14.54 13.86 5.78
C VAL A 461 -15.71 13.81 4.79
N THR A 462 -15.48 13.26 3.61
CA THR A 462 -16.43 13.35 2.48
C THR A 462 -16.88 11.95 2.07
N PRO A 463 -18.12 11.54 2.38
CA PRO A 463 -18.67 10.27 1.92
C PRO A 463 -19.08 10.33 0.45
N PHE A 464 -18.93 9.22 -0.27
CA PHE A 464 -19.41 9.04 -1.64
C PHE A 464 -19.64 7.56 -1.94
N THR A 465 -20.51 7.23 -2.88
CA THR A 465 -20.78 5.83 -3.28
C THR A 465 -19.93 5.46 -4.48
N ALA A 466 -19.31 4.27 -4.44
CA ALA A 466 -18.58 3.73 -5.57
C ALA A 466 -18.63 2.20 -5.61
N LYS A 467 -18.30 1.65 -6.78
CA LYS A 467 -18.03 0.22 -6.97
C LYS A 467 -16.57 0.05 -7.36
N THR A 468 -15.77 -0.55 -6.49
CA THR A 468 -14.32 -0.69 -6.68
C THR A 468 -13.79 -1.87 -5.85
N PRO A 469 -12.69 -2.52 -6.27
CA PRO A 469 -11.99 -3.44 -5.39
C PRO A 469 -11.41 -2.69 -4.18
N VAL A 470 -11.48 -3.33 -3.02
CA VAL A 470 -10.93 -2.83 -1.75
C VAL A 470 -10.05 -3.89 -1.11
N TYR A 471 -9.05 -3.42 -0.36
CA TYR A 471 -7.95 -4.20 0.15
C TYR A 471 -7.71 -3.94 1.63
N SER A 472 -7.11 -4.90 2.32
CA SER A 472 -6.66 -4.73 3.70
C SER A 472 -5.41 -5.54 4.00
N VAL A 473 -4.65 -5.07 4.99
CA VAL A 473 -3.42 -5.69 5.49
C VAL A 473 -3.67 -6.10 6.94
N GLU A 474 -3.66 -7.40 7.19
CA GLU A 474 -3.80 -7.95 8.54
C GLU A 474 -2.42 -7.97 9.21
N VAL A 475 -2.23 -7.13 10.23
CA VAL A 475 -0.95 -6.96 10.92
C VAL A 475 -1.00 -7.66 12.26
N ALA A 476 0.02 -8.49 12.56
CA ALA A 476 0.09 -9.19 13.83
C ALA A 476 0.35 -8.21 14.99
N GLU A 477 -0.19 -8.55 16.17
CA GLU A 477 0.01 -7.87 17.46
C GLU A 477 -0.63 -6.47 17.55
N THR A 478 -0.17 -5.52 16.74
CA THR A 478 -0.56 -4.11 16.83
C THR A 478 -1.82 -3.80 16.05
N HIS A 479 -2.16 -4.60 15.04
CA HIS A 479 -3.35 -4.40 14.20
C HIS A 479 -3.41 -3.05 13.48
N THR A 480 -2.26 -2.40 13.27
CA THR A 480 -2.18 -1.10 12.58
C THR A 480 -1.10 -1.11 11.51
N PHE A 481 -1.20 -0.20 10.54
CA PHE A 481 -0.14 0.02 9.56
C PHE A 481 -0.12 1.46 9.05
N ALA A 482 1.05 1.90 8.58
CA ALA A 482 1.24 3.18 7.91
C ALA A 482 0.72 3.10 6.46
N ALA A 483 -0.40 3.75 6.21
CA ALA A 483 -1.00 3.91 4.89
C ALA A 483 -0.46 5.16 4.16
N THR A 484 -1.07 5.52 3.03
CA THR A 484 -0.73 6.67 2.16
C THR A 484 -0.29 7.92 2.92
N THR A 485 0.81 8.53 2.48
CA THR A 485 1.52 9.64 3.14
C THR A 485 2.02 9.35 4.56
N GLY A 486 1.91 8.13 5.08
CA GLY A 486 2.30 7.79 6.45
C GLY A 486 1.25 8.12 7.51
N VAL A 487 -0.04 8.08 7.16
CA VAL A 487 -1.14 8.10 8.16
C VAL A 487 -1.30 6.69 8.72
N TYR A 488 -1.30 6.53 10.05
CA TYR A 488 -1.58 5.21 10.64
C TYR A 488 -3.08 4.92 10.66
N VAL A 489 -3.43 3.72 10.22
CA VAL A 489 -4.80 3.18 10.24
C VAL A 489 -4.81 1.83 10.95
N HIS A 490 -5.99 1.35 11.31
CA HIS A 490 -6.17 0.01 11.83
C HIS A 490 -6.42 -0.97 10.68
N ASN A 491 -6.09 -2.26 10.85
CA ASN A 491 -6.51 -3.31 9.93
C ASN A 491 -8.05 -3.54 10.00
N CYS A 492 -8.58 -4.37 9.11
CA CYS A 492 -10.00 -4.72 9.15
C CYS A 492 -10.37 -5.42 10.47
N ILE A 493 -11.54 -5.10 11.03
CA ILE A 493 -12.18 -5.93 12.06
C ILE A 493 -13.08 -6.95 11.34
N PRO A 494 -13.00 -8.26 11.64
CA PRO A 494 -13.81 -9.27 10.98
C PRO A 494 -15.24 -9.19 11.53
N LEU A 495 -16.22 -9.29 10.66
CA LEU A 495 -17.63 -9.28 11.04
C LEU A 495 -18.20 -10.71 11.23
N ASP A 496 -17.40 -11.77 10.99
CA ASP A 496 -17.85 -13.16 11.03
C ASP A 496 -17.28 -13.96 12.25
N PRO A 497 -18.14 -14.43 13.17
CA PRO A 497 -17.76 -15.36 14.23
C PRO A 497 -17.14 -16.69 13.75
N HIS A 498 -17.52 -17.23 12.59
CA HIS A 498 -16.95 -18.49 12.11
C HIS A 498 -15.49 -18.39 11.71
N TYR A 499 -15.07 -17.21 11.25
CA TYR A 499 -13.65 -16.93 11.10
C TYR A 499 -12.92 -17.03 12.46
N LEU A 500 -13.51 -16.46 13.53
CA LEU A 500 -12.93 -16.55 14.88
C LEU A 500 -12.80 -18.00 15.33
N GLU A 501 -13.77 -18.88 15.01
CA GLU A 501 -13.65 -20.32 15.25
C GLU A 501 -12.48 -20.95 14.47
N TRP A 502 -12.36 -20.67 13.17
CA TRP A 502 -11.25 -21.17 12.35
C TRP A 502 -9.90 -20.73 12.91
N LYS A 503 -9.74 -19.45 13.28
CA LYS A 503 -8.49 -18.92 13.81
C LYS A 503 -8.17 -19.44 15.20
N ALA A 504 -9.19 -19.60 16.05
CA ALA A 504 -9.04 -20.20 17.37
C ALA A 504 -8.51 -21.63 17.29
N LYS A 505 -8.97 -22.43 16.31
CA LYS A 505 -8.46 -23.79 16.06
C LYS A 505 -6.97 -23.81 15.73
N GLU A 506 -6.43 -22.82 15.01
CA GLU A 506 -4.98 -22.72 14.76
C GLU A 506 -4.16 -22.51 16.05
N HIS A 507 -4.78 -21.97 17.10
CA HIS A 507 -4.18 -21.78 18.43
C HIS A 507 -4.59 -22.88 19.43
N ASN A 508 -5.12 -24.02 18.96
CA ASN A 508 -5.65 -25.10 19.80
C ASN A 508 -6.73 -24.63 20.80
N PHE A 509 -7.49 -23.59 20.43
CA PHE A 509 -8.62 -23.09 21.21
C PHE A 509 -9.93 -23.44 20.49
N GLU A 510 -10.82 -24.16 21.17
CA GLU A 510 -12.13 -24.50 20.60
C GLU A 510 -13.20 -23.52 21.07
N THR A 511 -13.74 -22.73 20.13
CA THR A 511 -14.86 -21.81 20.39
C THR A 511 -16.21 -22.55 20.37
N HIS A 512 -16.41 -23.40 21.38
CA HIS A 512 -17.59 -24.28 21.50
C HIS A 512 -18.92 -23.57 21.26
N PHE A 513 -19.10 -22.35 21.76
CA PHE A 513 -20.34 -21.59 21.57
C PHE A 513 -20.57 -21.16 20.11
N ILE A 514 -19.51 -20.74 19.41
CA ILE A 514 -19.59 -20.33 18.01
C ILE A 514 -19.86 -21.55 17.12
N ALA A 515 -19.15 -22.64 17.37
CA ALA A 515 -19.34 -23.91 16.67
C ALA A 515 -20.78 -24.43 16.86
N LEU A 516 -21.26 -24.43 18.11
CA LEU A 516 -22.61 -24.84 18.47
C LEU A 516 -23.67 -23.93 17.86
N ALA A 517 -23.50 -22.61 17.90
CA ALA A 517 -24.42 -21.67 17.26
C ALA A 517 -24.50 -21.90 15.74
N GLY A 518 -23.35 -22.18 15.09
CA GLY A 518 -23.30 -22.59 13.70
C GLY A 518 -24.02 -23.90 13.42
N GLU A 519 -23.82 -24.92 14.27
CA GLU A 519 -24.49 -26.22 14.16
C GLU A 519 -26.00 -26.09 14.33
N VAL A 520 -26.45 -25.32 15.33
CA VAL A 520 -27.88 -25.03 15.56
C VAL A 520 -28.46 -24.33 14.35
N ASN A 521 -27.80 -23.28 13.83
CA ASN A 521 -28.27 -22.55 12.66
C ASN A 521 -28.37 -23.42 11.40
N ARG A 522 -27.39 -24.32 11.17
CA ARG A 522 -27.41 -25.27 10.04
C ARG A 522 -28.54 -26.30 10.14
N ARG A 523 -29.00 -26.62 11.35
CA ARG A 523 -30.12 -27.56 11.60
C ARG A 523 -31.50 -26.91 11.57
N MET A 524 -31.58 -25.58 11.46
CA MET A 524 -32.86 -24.88 11.47
C MET A 524 -33.77 -25.26 10.29
N PRO A 525 -33.29 -25.48 9.05
CA PRO A 525 -34.14 -25.94 7.95
C PRO A 525 -34.86 -27.27 8.25
N GLU A 526 -34.16 -28.24 8.85
CA GLU A 526 -34.76 -29.51 9.27
C GLU A 526 -35.78 -29.32 10.38
N PHE A 527 -35.50 -28.44 11.34
CA PHE A 527 -36.45 -28.11 12.39
C PHE A 527 -37.72 -27.44 11.83
N VAL A 528 -37.57 -26.54 10.85
CA VAL A 528 -38.71 -25.93 10.13
C VAL A 528 -39.50 -27.00 9.37
N ARG A 529 -38.83 -27.93 8.67
CA ARG A 529 -39.48 -29.07 7.99
C ARG A 529 -40.32 -29.90 8.97
N GLU A 530 -39.78 -30.24 10.14
CA GLU A 530 -40.56 -30.96 11.17
C GLU A 530 -41.79 -30.18 11.65
N LYS A 531 -41.66 -28.86 11.78
CA LYS A 531 -42.79 -27.99 12.15
C LYS A 531 -43.84 -27.94 11.05
N VAL A 532 -43.43 -27.88 9.78
CA VAL A 532 -44.34 -27.98 8.63
C VAL A 532 -45.15 -29.27 8.72
N TRP A 533 -44.53 -30.42 8.99
CA TRP A 533 -45.25 -31.68 9.17
C TRP A 533 -46.28 -31.63 10.29
N ARG A 534 -45.93 -31.01 11.43
CA ARG A 534 -46.87 -30.89 12.57
C ARG A 534 -48.06 -30.00 12.22
N VAL A 535 -47.83 -28.88 11.54
CA VAL A 535 -48.91 -27.97 11.12
C VAL A 535 -49.83 -28.66 10.10
N LEU A 536 -49.26 -29.30 9.07
CA LEU A 536 -50.02 -30.03 8.06
C LEU A 536 -50.83 -31.19 8.66
N ASN A 537 -50.23 -31.96 9.58
CA ASN A 537 -50.95 -33.01 10.30
C ASN A 537 -52.09 -32.45 11.15
N GLY A 538 -51.90 -31.27 11.77
CA GLY A 538 -52.94 -30.59 12.55
C GLY A 538 -54.18 -30.22 11.73
N ILE A 539 -54.01 -29.96 10.43
CA ILE A 539 -55.11 -29.70 9.49
C ILE A 539 -55.50 -30.95 8.66
N GLY A 540 -55.01 -32.14 9.03
CA GLY A 540 -55.37 -33.42 8.42
C GLY A 540 -54.80 -33.65 7.01
N LYS A 541 -53.69 -32.98 6.66
CA LYS A 541 -53.03 -33.09 5.34
C LYS A 541 -51.69 -33.80 5.45
N ALA A 542 -51.48 -34.82 4.61
CA ALA A 542 -50.17 -35.43 4.45
C ALA A 542 -49.24 -34.50 3.63
N PRO A 543 -47.93 -34.39 3.94
CA PRO A 543 -47.00 -33.53 3.21
C PRO A 543 -47.01 -33.75 1.69
N SER A 544 -46.97 -35.01 1.24
CA SER A 544 -46.96 -35.37 -0.18
C SER A 544 -48.25 -35.04 -0.96
N LYS A 545 -49.30 -34.56 -0.26
CA LYS A 545 -50.59 -34.16 -0.83
C LYS A 545 -50.96 -32.71 -0.46
N SER A 546 -50.00 -31.96 0.06
CA SER A 546 -50.20 -30.57 0.50
C SER A 546 -49.70 -29.59 -0.55
N GLN A 547 -50.37 -28.44 -0.62
CA GLN A 547 -49.88 -27.28 -1.34
C GLN A 547 -49.30 -26.27 -0.34
N VAL A 548 -48.05 -25.86 -0.54
CA VAL A 548 -47.33 -24.96 0.36
C VAL A 548 -46.78 -23.77 -0.40
N LEU A 549 -47.05 -22.56 0.09
CA LEU A 549 -46.49 -21.32 -0.42
C LEU A 549 -45.40 -20.81 0.52
N VAL A 550 -44.19 -20.63 0.02
CA VAL A 550 -43.10 -20.01 0.78
C VAL A 550 -43.00 -18.53 0.45
N ILE A 551 -43.01 -17.69 1.47
CA ILE A 551 -42.90 -16.24 1.38
C ILE A 551 -41.47 -15.84 1.68
N GLY A 552 -40.80 -15.31 0.65
CA GLY A 552 -39.40 -14.91 0.68
C GLY A 552 -38.44 -16.05 0.36
N ALA A 553 -37.65 -15.86 -0.69
CA ALA A 553 -36.52 -16.71 -1.07
C ALA A 553 -35.17 -16.05 -0.72
N ALA A 554 -35.13 -14.71 -0.64
CA ALA A 554 -33.93 -13.95 -0.32
C ALA A 554 -33.33 -14.30 1.05
N TYR A 555 -31.99 -14.23 1.14
CA TYR A 555 -31.20 -14.45 2.35
C TYR A 555 -31.50 -13.45 3.46
N LYS A 556 -31.85 -12.21 3.09
CA LYS A 556 -32.24 -11.15 4.03
C LYS A 556 -33.40 -10.35 3.48
N LYS A 557 -34.09 -9.68 4.40
CA LYS A 557 -35.11 -8.69 4.11
C LYS A 557 -34.62 -7.64 3.10
N ASP A 558 -35.48 -7.40 2.11
CA ASP A 558 -35.38 -6.31 1.12
C ASP A 558 -34.09 -6.29 0.26
N ILE A 559 -33.45 -7.43 0.06
CA ILE A 559 -32.35 -7.61 -0.90
C ILE A 559 -32.64 -8.76 -1.87
N ALA A 560 -32.07 -8.72 -3.07
CA ALA A 560 -32.31 -9.72 -4.13
C ALA A 560 -31.33 -10.91 -4.13
N ASP A 561 -30.59 -11.13 -3.03
CA ASP A 561 -29.62 -12.22 -2.93
C ASP A 561 -30.24 -13.43 -2.21
N TRP A 562 -30.37 -14.55 -2.92
CA TRP A 562 -30.91 -15.80 -2.39
C TRP A 562 -29.85 -16.90 -2.21
N ARG A 563 -28.59 -16.64 -2.60
CA ARG A 563 -27.50 -17.60 -2.44
C ARG A 563 -27.29 -17.88 -0.95
N GLU A 564 -27.11 -19.16 -0.59
CA GLU A 564 -27.00 -19.61 0.81
C GLU A 564 -28.23 -19.27 1.68
N SER A 565 -29.38 -18.95 1.08
CA SER A 565 -30.59 -18.64 1.84
C SER A 565 -31.15 -19.90 2.53
N PRO A 566 -31.47 -19.84 3.84
CA PRO A 566 -32.09 -20.97 4.54
C PRO A 566 -33.47 -21.31 3.96
N ALA A 567 -34.15 -20.35 3.31
CA ALA A 567 -35.39 -20.59 2.60
C ALA A 567 -35.22 -21.65 1.50
N ILE A 568 -34.09 -21.63 0.79
CA ILE A 568 -33.78 -22.60 -0.27
C ILE A 568 -33.63 -23.99 0.33
N SER A 569 -32.89 -24.14 1.43
CA SER A 569 -32.75 -25.42 2.13
C SER A 569 -34.09 -25.97 2.62
N ILE A 570 -34.98 -25.11 3.11
CA ILE A 570 -36.35 -25.49 3.49
C ILE A 570 -37.12 -26.01 2.27
N MET A 571 -37.10 -25.26 1.15
CA MET A 571 -37.76 -25.67 -0.09
C MET A 571 -37.25 -27.02 -0.61
N GLU A 572 -35.94 -27.24 -0.57
CA GLU A 572 -35.33 -28.53 -0.97
C GLU A 572 -35.83 -29.70 -0.14
N LEU A 573 -35.98 -29.51 1.17
CA LEU A 573 -36.47 -30.54 2.09
C LEU A 573 -37.96 -30.83 1.86
N LEU A 574 -38.76 -29.79 1.61
CA LEU A 574 -40.19 -29.95 1.34
C LEU A 574 -40.45 -30.63 -0.02
N LEU A 575 -39.68 -30.31 -1.05
CA LEU A 575 -39.74 -31.02 -2.33
C LEU A 575 -39.40 -32.50 -2.19
N GLN A 576 -38.43 -32.86 -1.34
CA GLN A 576 -38.12 -34.27 -1.02
C GLN A 576 -39.27 -35.00 -0.32
N ASP A 577 -40.09 -34.28 0.44
CA ASP A 577 -41.30 -34.81 1.09
C ASP A 577 -42.49 -34.95 0.11
N GLY A 578 -42.31 -34.58 -1.16
CA GLY A 578 -43.34 -34.61 -2.19
C GLY A 578 -44.37 -33.48 -2.06
N VAL A 579 -44.06 -32.41 -1.32
CA VAL A 579 -44.92 -31.24 -1.20
C VAL A 579 -45.04 -30.53 -2.55
N ASN A 580 -46.25 -30.12 -2.93
CA ASN A 580 -46.43 -29.23 -4.07
C ASN A 580 -46.12 -27.79 -3.64
N LEU A 581 -44.95 -27.30 -4.06
CA LEU A 581 -44.35 -26.10 -3.54
C LEU A 581 -44.46 -24.94 -4.55
N SER A 582 -44.95 -23.79 -4.09
CA SER A 582 -44.82 -22.50 -4.76
C SER A 582 -44.08 -21.52 -3.84
N TYR A 583 -43.53 -20.44 -4.41
CA TYR A 583 -42.95 -19.37 -3.61
C TYR A 583 -43.28 -18.00 -4.18
N HIS A 584 -43.28 -17.00 -3.31
CA HIS A 584 -43.37 -15.60 -3.70
C HIS A 584 -42.22 -14.81 -3.07
N ASP A 585 -41.48 -14.09 -3.89
CA ASP A 585 -40.48 -13.11 -3.45
C ASP A 585 -40.54 -11.86 -4.36
N PRO A 586 -40.71 -10.65 -3.80
CA PRO A 586 -40.82 -9.43 -4.61
C PRO A 586 -39.51 -8.99 -5.29
N LEU A 587 -38.37 -9.59 -4.94
CA LEU A 587 -37.04 -9.24 -5.43
C LEU A 587 -36.33 -10.40 -6.14
N VAL A 588 -36.79 -11.64 -5.94
CA VAL A 588 -36.19 -12.86 -6.52
C VAL A 588 -37.17 -13.55 -7.49
N PRO A 589 -37.13 -13.22 -8.79
CA PRO A 589 -38.14 -13.67 -9.76
C PRO A 589 -38.04 -15.16 -10.12
N GLU A 590 -36.85 -15.74 -10.05
CA GLU A 590 -36.59 -17.15 -10.37
C GLU A 590 -35.51 -17.72 -9.44
N ILE A 591 -35.68 -18.97 -9.03
CA ILE A 591 -34.70 -19.75 -8.27
C ILE A 591 -34.59 -21.17 -8.84
N GLN A 592 -33.42 -21.77 -8.65
CA GLN A 592 -33.19 -23.18 -8.94
C GLN A 592 -32.97 -23.97 -7.65
N VAL A 593 -33.80 -25.00 -7.44
CA VAL A 593 -33.82 -25.79 -6.21
C VAL A 593 -33.76 -27.28 -6.57
N LYS A 594 -32.62 -27.95 -6.32
CA LYS A 594 -32.38 -29.37 -6.70
C LYS A 594 -32.80 -29.75 -8.13
N GLY A 595 -32.53 -28.89 -9.11
CA GLY A 595 -32.87 -29.12 -10.51
C GLY A 595 -34.30 -28.77 -10.90
N HIS A 596 -35.12 -28.26 -9.97
CA HIS A 596 -36.39 -27.62 -10.27
C HIS A 596 -36.19 -26.12 -10.48
N ASN A 597 -36.67 -25.59 -11.60
CA ASN A 597 -36.76 -24.16 -11.82
C ASN A 597 -38.13 -23.70 -11.30
N LEU A 598 -38.12 -22.86 -10.28
CA LEU A 598 -39.32 -22.27 -9.71
C LEU A 598 -39.35 -20.79 -10.08
N LEU A 599 -40.52 -20.32 -10.49
CA LEU A 599 -40.80 -18.90 -10.72
C LEU A 599 -41.58 -18.35 -9.54
N SER A 600 -41.25 -17.13 -9.13
CA SER A 600 -41.99 -16.43 -8.09
C SER A 600 -43.42 -16.18 -8.60
N VAL A 601 -44.41 -16.70 -7.88
CA VAL A 601 -45.82 -16.45 -8.21
C VAL A 601 -46.22 -15.05 -7.77
N GLU A 602 -47.23 -14.45 -8.38
CA GLU A 602 -47.83 -13.24 -7.85
C GLU A 602 -48.64 -13.55 -6.58
N LEU A 603 -48.55 -12.68 -5.58
CA LEU A 603 -49.23 -12.86 -4.29
C LEU A 603 -50.67 -12.32 -4.36
N THR A 604 -51.53 -13.03 -5.09
CA THR A 604 -52.98 -12.72 -5.16
C THR A 604 -53.76 -13.38 -4.01
N GLU A 605 -54.98 -12.91 -3.74
CA GLU A 605 -55.82 -13.50 -2.69
C GLU A 605 -56.18 -14.97 -3.00
N GLU A 606 -56.39 -15.27 -4.29
CA GLU A 606 -56.66 -16.63 -4.78
C GLU A 606 -55.47 -17.55 -4.53
N ALA A 607 -54.25 -17.10 -4.87
CA ALA A 607 -53.02 -17.87 -4.68
C ALA A 607 -52.77 -18.20 -3.19
N ILE A 608 -53.11 -17.29 -2.28
CA ILE A 608 -53.01 -17.51 -0.83
C ILE A 608 -54.10 -18.48 -0.33
N GLY A 609 -55.33 -18.38 -0.84
CA GLY A 609 -56.46 -19.19 -0.39
C GLY A 609 -56.45 -20.65 -0.89
N GLU A 610 -55.75 -20.91 -2.00
CA GLU A 610 -55.62 -22.24 -2.61
C GLU A 610 -54.64 -23.16 -1.86
N VAL A 611 -53.63 -22.59 -1.19
CA VAL A 611 -52.62 -23.37 -0.47
C VAL A 611 -53.10 -23.82 0.91
N ASP A 612 -52.56 -24.96 1.35
CA ASP A 612 -52.87 -25.55 2.65
C ASP A 612 -52.02 -24.92 3.78
N LEU A 613 -50.81 -24.45 3.47
CA LEU A 613 -49.90 -23.80 4.41
C LEU A 613 -49.07 -22.71 3.74
N VAL A 614 -48.93 -21.56 4.41
CA VAL A 614 -47.99 -20.50 4.04
C VAL A 614 -46.81 -20.49 5.03
N ILE A 615 -45.58 -20.43 4.53
CA ILE A 615 -44.37 -20.32 5.34
C ILE A 615 -43.76 -18.93 5.15
N ILE A 616 -43.61 -18.16 6.22
CA ILE A 616 -42.87 -16.89 6.17
C ILE A 616 -41.41 -17.20 6.45
N ALA A 617 -40.59 -17.21 5.40
CA ALA A 617 -39.14 -17.46 5.48
C ALA A 617 -38.33 -16.15 5.51
N THR A 618 -38.76 -15.12 4.77
CA THR A 618 -38.12 -13.80 4.78
C THR A 618 -39.16 -12.67 4.86
N ASP A 619 -38.97 -11.73 5.78
CA ASP A 619 -39.95 -10.70 6.14
C ASP A 619 -39.84 -9.39 5.33
N HIS A 620 -39.96 -9.48 4.00
CA HIS A 620 -39.93 -8.31 3.11
C HIS A 620 -40.93 -7.21 3.50
N SER A 621 -40.51 -5.95 3.38
CA SER A 621 -41.34 -4.78 3.72
C SER A 621 -42.51 -4.56 2.76
N LYS A 622 -42.43 -5.09 1.55
CA LYS A 622 -43.45 -4.92 0.50
C LYS A 622 -44.67 -5.84 0.66
N ILE A 623 -44.66 -6.75 1.62
CA ILE A 623 -45.71 -7.77 1.80
C ILE A 623 -46.72 -7.29 2.86
N ASN A 624 -48.01 -7.39 2.53
CA ASN A 624 -49.08 -7.14 3.50
C ASN A 624 -49.39 -8.41 4.31
N TYR A 625 -48.75 -8.54 5.46
CA TYR A 625 -48.88 -9.72 6.33
C TYR A 625 -50.26 -9.85 6.99
N LEU A 626 -51.01 -8.76 7.20
CA LEU A 626 -52.38 -8.85 7.72
C LEU A 626 -53.29 -9.58 6.73
N ASN A 627 -53.26 -9.14 5.47
CA ASN A 627 -54.01 -9.79 4.40
C ASN A 627 -53.56 -11.24 4.20
N LEU A 628 -52.25 -11.50 4.29
CA LEU A 628 -51.70 -12.85 4.22
C LEU A 628 -52.31 -13.77 5.28
N VAL A 629 -52.40 -13.32 6.55
CA VAL A 629 -52.99 -14.10 7.64
C VAL A 629 -54.49 -14.31 7.46
N GLU A 630 -55.23 -13.29 7.06
CA GLU A 630 -56.69 -13.39 6.86
C GLU A 630 -57.06 -14.43 5.82
N LYS A 631 -56.34 -14.44 4.68
CA LYS A 631 -56.64 -15.31 3.52
C LYS A 631 -56.03 -16.70 3.63
N SER A 632 -54.98 -16.88 4.42
CA SER A 632 -54.34 -18.19 4.60
C SER A 632 -55.19 -19.14 5.43
N ARG A 633 -55.07 -20.45 5.14
CA ARG A 633 -55.64 -21.53 5.96
C ARG A 633 -54.82 -21.78 7.22
N ALA A 634 -53.50 -21.83 7.08
CA ALA A 634 -52.53 -21.96 8.16
C ALA A 634 -51.23 -21.23 7.79
N ILE A 635 -50.52 -20.72 8.79
CA ILE A 635 -49.23 -20.04 8.63
C ILE A 635 -48.21 -20.65 9.57
N LEU A 636 -47.00 -20.88 9.06
CA LEU A 636 -45.79 -21.07 9.84
C LEU A 636 -44.91 -19.84 9.72
N ASP A 637 -44.79 -19.08 10.80
CA ASP A 637 -44.01 -17.85 10.84
C ASP A 637 -42.65 -18.09 11.50
N THR A 638 -41.60 -18.18 10.68
CA THR A 638 -40.21 -18.39 11.13
C THR A 638 -39.51 -17.10 11.56
N ARG A 639 -40.14 -15.94 11.31
CA ARG A 639 -39.55 -14.60 11.49
C ARG A 639 -40.21 -13.82 12.63
N GLY A 640 -41.36 -14.28 13.11
CA GLY A 640 -42.12 -13.66 14.19
C GLY A 640 -42.83 -12.35 13.79
N VAL A 641 -43.02 -12.11 12.49
CA VAL A 641 -43.64 -10.89 11.95
C VAL A 641 -45.06 -10.72 12.47
N THR A 642 -45.77 -11.83 12.63
CA THR A 642 -47.17 -11.87 13.07
C THR A 642 -47.36 -11.62 14.56
N ARG A 643 -46.29 -11.65 15.38
CA ARG A 643 -46.36 -11.52 16.85
C ARG A 643 -47.03 -10.22 17.29
N HIS A 644 -46.83 -9.15 16.53
CA HIS A 644 -47.30 -7.80 16.82
C HIS A 644 -48.50 -7.38 15.96
N LEU A 645 -49.03 -8.26 15.13
CA LEU A 645 -50.18 -7.99 14.29
C LEU A 645 -51.47 -8.34 15.02
N ASP A 646 -52.48 -7.49 14.88
CA ASP A 646 -53.85 -7.79 15.30
C ASP A 646 -54.50 -8.69 14.24
N CYS A 647 -54.34 -10.00 14.39
CA CYS A 647 -54.71 -11.00 13.39
C CYS A 647 -55.22 -12.29 14.05
N GLN A 648 -55.76 -13.21 13.24
CA GLN A 648 -56.29 -14.51 13.68
C GLN A 648 -55.16 -15.46 14.14
N LYS A 649 -54.72 -15.31 15.40
CA LYS A 649 -53.59 -16.05 15.97
C LYS A 649 -53.77 -17.57 15.96
N GLU A 650 -55.00 -18.08 15.93
CA GLU A 650 -55.26 -19.52 15.86
C GLU A 650 -54.73 -20.16 14.56
N LYS A 651 -54.61 -19.38 13.48
CA LYS A 651 -54.07 -19.84 12.20
C LYS A 651 -52.55 -19.85 12.15
N VAL A 652 -51.87 -19.24 13.12
CA VAL A 652 -50.44 -18.96 13.07
C VAL A 652 -49.68 -19.84 14.05
N THR A 653 -48.75 -20.62 13.53
CA THR A 653 -47.72 -21.29 14.32
C THR A 653 -46.44 -20.44 14.27
N LEU A 654 -46.02 -19.95 15.44
CA LEU A 654 -44.77 -19.21 15.61
C LEU A 654 -43.62 -20.16 15.95
N LEU A 655 -42.44 -19.85 15.41
CA LEU A 655 -41.17 -20.51 15.72
C LEU A 655 -40.35 -19.73 16.76
#